data_AF-A0A0N7LW66-F1
#
_entry.id   AF-A0A0N7LW66-F1
#
_cell.length_a   1.000
_cell.length_b   1.000
_cell.length_c   1.000
_cell.angle_alpha   90.00
_cell.angle_beta   90.00
_cell.angle_gamma   90.00
#
_symmetry.space_group_name_H-M   'P 1'
#
loop_
_entity.id
_entity.type
_entity.pdbx_description
1 polymer ?
#
loop_
_entity_poly.entity_id
_entity_poly.type
_entity_poly.pdbx_seq_one_letter_code
_entity_poly.pdbx_strand_id
1 'polypeptide(L)'
;MPTVSISPATTEEHYSNYLQFIVTLSEPSVDVVTMNYRTLLNGTADDFDLYYRTTDGRNNGTVTFAPGETSATIMIRSSADSIDEMDESITLELNNLSPNAEFENGELVSRVFGTVLDDDAEGSNLAVFVSDPVIVEGDDGAREAVFDIVLSQPASSQFTLSYNTADGSALAGLDYTATNGTLTFLSGQRTAQVRVPVTTDMTSETSEYFSLVVTPPDSPVIDDTGAVGTALILDDDSGPGPTLSITGGATIEHYSDYVRFTLSLSEPAVDAVSVDYRLLLDQTASDYDLYGWSSDSSNNGTATFAPGQTTTDVFIRLQSDSDDERDGAFTLELVNLSDNANFAGGDNSVSARGFMLDDDGVGPNAILEVSDPVLTEADNGTQYAVFDIQLSRPADTAFTVDYETADITALAGSDYVALSGILSFKPGQDHASVRVQVLGDTTGEFTESFALNLTPSDNVSLGTAGLSGQATLIDNDTGIGTQPVVSITNVVETAEHYSGYLRYIVTLSQPSDEAVTVDYSTQLGTALDSDLYYGSSTDSNNGTLTFEAGETSRSIYIRAASDTEDERDESVFLTLRNASGAVLAGGSDSLTATNFIRDDDGVGLNIAAAGQPMTVGEPAEGVATITVPVTLSRAPDSELTLNVVVNGGTASNGSDFSLITNQLTFAAGQTDGAVVMQVNADFLNENPETIVLNYQPATGSSFAGVIPEHTITLTNYAQATEGDDTLTGSDGDDSIDALGGNDRVSGLDGNDSLSGGDGTDTISGGAGDDTLIGGTSENDLRDVIYGGDGDDSIDGGYGNDELRGESGNDTISGGFGVDTVIGAAGDDVLTGQAWSDLIFGGDGDDFVNGGFGYDRVNGGDGADRFFHLGVYDHGSDWIQDYTAADGDVLVFGQSGATADQFQVNLTETANAGVAGVEEAFVIYRPTGQIMWALVDGGAQGEINILIDGTEYNLLV
;
A
#
# COMPACT_ATOMS: atom_id res chain seq x y z
N MET A 1 -32.08 -3.78 43.21
CA MET A 1 -30.66 -4.12 43.36
C MET A 1 -30.04 -3.01 44.20
N PRO A 2 -28.98 -3.26 44.97
CA PRO A 2 -28.26 -2.16 45.61
C PRO A 2 -27.78 -1.17 44.55
N THR A 3 -28.04 0.10 44.77
CA THR A 3 -27.53 1.20 43.95
C THR A 3 -26.15 1.63 44.45
N VAL A 4 -25.22 1.87 43.54
CA VAL A 4 -23.86 2.35 43.82
C VAL A 4 -23.81 3.87 43.67
N SER A 5 -23.22 4.55 44.65
CA SER A 5 -22.93 5.98 44.60
C SER A 5 -21.49 6.23 45.07
N ILE A 6 -20.83 7.25 44.55
CA ILE A 6 -19.49 7.68 44.97
C ILE A 6 -19.49 9.14 45.42
N SER A 7 -18.78 9.44 46.51
CA SER A 7 -18.64 10.81 47.00
C SER A 7 -17.43 11.52 46.37
N PRO A 8 -17.53 12.84 46.07
CA PRO A 8 -16.35 13.62 45.69
C PRO A 8 -15.33 13.64 46.81
N ALA A 9 -14.08 13.86 46.46
CA ALA A 9 -12.96 13.98 47.39
C ALA A 9 -12.31 15.35 47.28
N THR A 10 -11.72 15.82 48.38
CA THR A 10 -10.90 17.04 48.39
C THR A 10 -9.73 16.82 49.33
N THR A 11 -8.56 17.27 48.94
CA THR A 11 -7.33 17.16 49.73
C THR A 11 -6.45 18.38 49.52
N GLU A 12 -5.63 18.73 50.48
CA GLU A 12 -4.56 19.73 50.30
C GLU A 12 -3.33 19.03 49.72
N GLU A 13 -2.57 19.71 48.88
CA GLU A 13 -1.34 19.25 48.21
C GLU A 13 -0.16 19.06 49.18
N HIS A 14 -0.38 18.38 50.30
CA HIS A 14 0.59 18.23 51.37
C HIS A 14 1.06 16.77 51.51
N TYR A 15 2.32 16.58 51.94
CA TYR A 15 2.95 15.26 52.02
C TYR A 15 2.10 14.22 52.76
N SER A 16 1.76 13.12 52.06
CA SER A 16 0.95 11.98 52.55
C SER A 16 -0.56 12.25 52.71
N ASN A 17 -1.08 13.29 52.08
CA ASN A 17 -2.51 13.47 51.91
C ASN A 17 -3.08 12.55 50.83
N TYR A 18 -4.38 12.33 50.90
CA TYR A 18 -5.09 11.45 49.98
C TYR A 18 -6.44 12.07 49.62
N LEU A 19 -6.80 11.96 48.34
CA LEU A 19 -8.17 12.01 47.89
C LEU A 19 -8.86 10.71 48.34
N GLN A 20 -9.78 10.84 49.28
CA GLN A 20 -10.53 9.73 49.86
C GLN A 20 -11.94 9.68 49.26
N PHE A 21 -12.13 8.82 48.27
CA PHE A 21 -13.44 8.60 47.66
C PHE A 21 -14.16 7.47 48.40
N ILE A 22 -15.42 7.70 48.76
CA ILE A 22 -16.25 6.73 49.46
C ILE A 22 -17.28 6.19 48.49
N VAL A 23 -17.14 4.92 48.13
CA VAL A 23 -18.11 4.18 47.33
C VAL A 23 -19.12 3.52 48.27
N THR A 24 -20.41 3.71 48.03
CA THR A 24 -21.49 3.27 48.92
C THR A 24 -22.53 2.46 48.15
N LEU A 25 -23.00 1.36 48.75
CA LEU A 25 -24.21 0.65 48.33
C LEU A 25 -25.41 1.14 49.14
N SER A 26 -26.53 1.43 48.49
CA SER A 26 -27.75 1.87 49.17
C SER A 26 -28.35 0.82 50.12
N GLU A 27 -28.06 -0.45 49.90
CA GLU A 27 -28.42 -1.57 50.78
C GLU A 27 -27.36 -2.70 50.69
N PRO A 28 -27.24 -3.57 51.72
CA PRO A 28 -26.29 -4.68 51.69
C PRO A 28 -26.67 -5.74 50.65
N SER A 29 -25.70 -6.18 49.83
CA SER A 29 -25.86 -7.30 48.90
C SER A 29 -25.64 -8.67 49.57
N VAL A 30 -26.35 -9.70 49.11
CA VAL A 30 -26.13 -11.10 49.54
C VAL A 30 -25.03 -11.81 48.75
N ASP A 31 -24.71 -11.30 47.56
CA ASP A 31 -23.65 -11.79 46.68
C ASP A 31 -22.53 -10.75 46.61
N VAL A 32 -21.34 -11.16 46.19
CA VAL A 32 -20.20 -10.25 45.98
C VAL A 32 -20.59 -9.22 44.90
N VAL A 33 -20.34 -7.94 45.16
CA VAL A 33 -20.45 -6.88 44.15
C VAL A 33 -19.06 -6.41 43.78
N THR A 34 -18.73 -6.38 42.50
CA THR A 34 -17.44 -5.89 42.00
C THR A 34 -17.67 -4.79 40.98
N MET A 35 -16.76 -3.82 40.95
CA MET A 35 -16.68 -2.80 39.90
C MET A 35 -15.23 -2.40 39.74
N ASN A 36 -14.86 -1.91 38.57
CA ASN A 36 -13.56 -1.31 38.35
C ASN A 36 -13.61 0.18 38.66
N TYR A 37 -12.45 0.74 39.01
CA TYR A 37 -12.25 2.19 39.12
C TYR A 37 -10.99 2.58 38.35
N ARG A 38 -11.01 3.78 37.77
CA ARG A 38 -9.85 4.36 37.10
C ARG A 38 -9.82 5.88 37.27
N THR A 39 -8.61 6.43 37.37
CA THR A 39 -8.39 7.87 37.38
C THR A 39 -8.28 8.39 35.96
N LEU A 40 -8.94 9.51 35.68
CA LEU A 40 -8.89 10.23 34.41
C LEU A 40 -8.28 11.62 34.67
N LEU A 41 -7.30 12.03 33.86
CA LEU A 41 -6.73 13.38 33.83
C LEU A 41 -7.41 14.25 32.76
N ASN A 42 -8.74 14.20 32.71
CA ASN A 42 -9.56 15.13 31.91
C ASN A 42 -9.97 16.38 32.71
N GLY A 43 -9.44 16.53 33.93
CA GLY A 43 -9.58 17.74 34.73
C GLY A 43 -8.42 18.69 34.44
N THR A 44 -8.08 19.51 35.43
CA THR A 44 -6.95 20.45 35.32
C THR A 44 -5.67 19.92 35.94
N ALA A 45 -5.75 18.79 36.67
CA ALA A 45 -4.59 18.16 37.28
C ALA A 45 -3.84 17.33 36.24
N ASP A 46 -2.53 17.26 36.38
CA ASP A 46 -1.67 16.35 35.64
C ASP A 46 -1.21 15.14 36.49
N ASP A 47 -0.29 14.35 35.95
CA ASP A 47 0.21 13.15 36.62
C ASP A 47 1.16 13.47 37.79
N PHE A 48 1.77 14.65 37.81
CA PHE A 48 2.69 15.12 38.85
C PHE A 48 1.95 15.62 40.10
N ASP A 49 0.69 16.00 39.98
CA ASP A 49 -0.21 16.30 41.11
C ASP A 49 -0.55 15.04 41.93
N LEU A 50 -0.26 13.86 41.38
CA LEU A 50 -0.47 12.57 42.01
C LEU A 50 0.86 11.89 42.36
N TYR A 51 0.96 11.35 43.57
CA TYR A 51 2.17 10.63 43.99
C TYR A 51 2.42 9.35 43.16
N TYR A 52 1.35 8.75 42.66
CA TYR A 52 1.41 7.69 41.67
C TYR A 52 0.67 8.21 40.44
N ARG A 53 1.18 7.91 39.26
CA ARG A 53 0.57 8.30 37.99
C ARG A 53 -0.75 7.60 37.75
N THR A 54 -1.58 8.17 36.89
CA THR A 54 -2.86 7.60 36.49
C THR A 54 -2.75 6.33 35.67
N THR A 55 -1.56 5.97 35.19
CA THR A 55 -1.26 4.68 34.54
C THR A 55 -0.93 3.58 35.55
N ASP A 56 -0.64 3.93 36.81
CA ASP A 56 -0.28 2.97 37.85
C ASP A 56 -1.51 2.21 38.37
N GLY A 57 -1.39 0.89 38.54
CA GLY A 57 -2.42 0.03 39.13
C GLY A 57 -2.77 0.32 40.59
N ARG A 58 -2.22 1.36 41.22
CA ARG A 58 -2.67 1.90 42.51
C ARG A 58 -3.77 2.94 42.35
N ASN A 59 -3.76 3.69 41.25
CA ASN A 59 -4.79 4.67 40.91
C ASN A 59 -5.93 4.06 40.08
N ASN A 60 -5.74 2.85 39.56
CA ASN A 60 -6.77 2.06 38.89
C ASN A 60 -6.89 0.69 39.54
N GLY A 61 -8.07 0.10 39.55
CA GLY A 61 -8.23 -1.23 40.11
C GLY A 61 -9.67 -1.69 40.19
N THR A 62 -9.92 -2.62 41.11
CA THR A 62 -11.26 -3.17 41.34
C THR A 62 -11.70 -2.90 42.78
N VAL A 63 -12.87 -2.32 42.95
CA VAL A 63 -13.57 -2.29 44.24
C VAL A 63 -14.42 -3.56 44.36
N THR A 64 -14.27 -4.26 45.48
CA THR A 64 -15.07 -5.45 45.81
C THR A 64 -15.79 -5.24 47.13
N PHE A 65 -17.11 -5.40 47.13
CA PHE A 65 -17.94 -5.51 48.32
C PHE A 65 -18.19 -6.98 48.62
N ALA A 66 -17.71 -7.45 49.77
CA ALA A 66 -18.10 -8.77 50.26
C ALA A 66 -19.60 -8.79 50.63
N PRO A 67 -20.26 -9.97 50.67
CA PRO A 67 -21.65 -10.06 51.09
C PRO A 67 -21.91 -9.36 52.44
N GLY A 68 -22.85 -8.41 52.44
CA GLY A 68 -23.23 -7.60 53.59
C GLY A 68 -22.48 -6.27 53.78
N GLU A 69 -21.42 -6.00 53.01
CA GLU A 69 -20.73 -4.72 53.03
C GLU A 69 -21.52 -3.65 52.26
N THR A 70 -21.40 -2.38 52.68
CA THR A 70 -22.13 -1.25 52.07
C THR A 70 -21.25 -0.04 51.82
N SER A 71 -19.97 -0.07 52.20
CA SER A 71 -19.04 1.01 51.94
C SER A 71 -17.65 0.46 51.60
N ALA A 72 -17.02 1.02 50.58
CA ALA A 72 -15.62 0.81 50.25
C ALA A 72 -14.94 2.17 50.08
N THR A 73 -13.61 2.20 50.12
CA THR A 73 -12.84 3.44 50.00
C THR A 73 -11.76 3.26 48.94
N ILE A 74 -11.69 4.23 48.03
CA ILE A 74 -10.60 4.39 47.06
C ILE A 74 -9.73 5.53 47.57
N MET A 75 -8.42 5.30 47.59
CA MET A 75 -7.43 6.24 48.11
C MET A 75 -6.45 6.59 46.99
N ILE A 76 -6.53 7.81 46.49
CA ILE A 76 -5.56 8.35 45.53
C ILE A 76 -4.67 9.33 46.29
N ARG A 77 -3.36 9.18 46.18
CA ARG A 77 -2.41 9.99 46.95
C ARG A 77 -2.02 11.22 46.13
N SER A 78 -2.23 12.41 46.68
CA SER A 78 -1.71 13.64 46.06
C SER A 78 -0.19 13.71 46.19
N SER A 79 0.44 14.40 45.26
CA SER A 79 1.80 14.87 45.39
C SER A 79 1.86 16.07 46.35
N ALA A 80 3.06 16.60 46.56
CA ALA A 80 3.27 17.80 47.35
C ALA A 80 4.54 18.47 46.86
N ASP A 81 4.47 19.74 46.49
CA ASP A 81 5.63 20.52 46.12
C ASP A 81 5.77 21.88 46.81
N SER A 82 6.16 22.93 46.08
CA SER A 82 6.39 24.28 46.58
C SER A 82 6.02 25.35 45.55
N ILE A 83 5.30 24.96 44.49
CA ILE A 83 4.92 25.79 43.36
C ILE A 83 3.54 26.40 43.68
N ASP A 84 3.40 27.70 43.43
CA ASP A 84 2.12 28.40 43.60
C ASP A 84 1.26 28.13 42.36
N GLU A 85 0.31 27.20 42.50
CA GLU A 85 -0.56 26.69 41.43
C GLU A 85 -2.04 26.99 41.74
N MET A 86 -2.92 26.86 40.72
CA MET A 86 -4.37 26.99 40.93
C MET A 86 -4.92 25.68 41.47
N ASP A 87 -6.05 25.67 42.19
CA ASP A 87 -6.60 24.39 42.67
C ASP A 87 -6.98 23.49 41.48
N GLU A 88 -6.43 22.26 41.41
CA GLU A 88 -6.75 21.34 40.31
C GLU A 88 -7.81 20.27 40.63
N SER A 89 -8.21 19.54 39.58
CA SER A 89 -9.07 18.37 39.69
C SER A 89 -8.62 17.17 38.87
N ILE A 90 -8.84 15.99 39.44
CA ILE A 90 -8.91 14.71 38.73
C ILE A 90 -10.36 14.23 38.65
N THR A 91 -10.66 13.35 37.69
CA THR A 91 -11.92 12.62 37.66
C THR A 91 -11.69 11.16 38.04
N LEU A 92 -12.48 10.63 38.97
CA LEU A 92 -12.53 9.20 39.27
C LEU A 92 -13.77 8.58 38.62
N GLU A 93 -13.56 7.57 37.77
CA GLU A 93 -14.63 6.82 37.12
C GLU A 93 -14.77 5.43 37.74
N LEU A 94 -16.01 5.03 38.04
CA LEU A 94 -16.40 3.66 38.32
C LEU A 94 -17.08 3.04 37.09
N ASN A 95 -16.69 1.83 36.72
CA ASN A 95 -17.28 1.10 35.59
C ASN A 95 -17.30 -0.43 35.84
N ASN A 96 -17.82 -1.20 34.87
CA ASN A 96 -17.87 -2.68 34.91
C ASN A 96 -18.52 -3.23 36.20
N LEU A 97 -19.66 -2.66 36.58
CA LEU A 97 -20.40 -3.06 37.77
C LEU A 97 -21.03 -4.45 37.57
N SER A 98 -20.86 -5.32 38.56
CA SER A 98 -21.40 -6.68 38.49
C SER A 98 -22.94 -6.68 38.38
N PRO A 99 -23.55 -7.63 37.65
CA PRO A 99 -24.99 -7.61 37.31
C PRO A 99 -25.99 -7.64 38.48
N ASN A 100 -25.50 -7.74 39.71
CA ASN A 100 -26.28 -7.76 40.95
C ASN A 100 -26.31 -6.41 41.68
N ALA A 101 -25.74 -5.35 41.09
CA ALA A 101 -25.87 -3.95 41.51
C ALA A 101 -26.11 -3.03 40.30
N GLU A 102 -26.53 -1.79 40.52
CA GLU A 102 -26.73 -0.78 39.47
C GLU A 102 -26.15 0.57 39.90
N PHE A 103 -25.68 1.42 38.98
CA PHE A 103 -25.37 2.82 39.31
C PHE A 103 -26.66 3.63 39.48
N GLU A 104 -26.58 4.80 40.12
CA GLU A 104 -27.72 5.70 40.19
C GLU A 104 -28.23 6.05 38.78
N ASN A 105 -29.55 6.20 38.63
CA ASN A 105 -30.23 6.48 37.36
C ASN A 105 -30.05 5.44 36.24
N GLY A 106 -29.43 4.28 36.51
CA GLY A 106 -29.20 3.25 35.50
C GLY A 106 -28.05 3.58 34.54
N GLU A 107 -27.15 4.49 34.94
CA GLU A 107 -25.95 4.84 34.20
C GLU A 107 -25.01 3.63 34.06
N LEU A 108 -24.18 3.61 33.01
CA LEU A 108 -23.18 2.56 32.78
C LEU A 108 -21.86 2.81 33.52
N VAL A 109 -21.59 4.08 33.82
CA VAL A 109 -20.41 4.55 34.56
C VAL A 109 -20.82 5.61 35.58
N SER A 110 -20.02 5.81 36.63
CA SER A 110 -20.22 6.89 37.59
C SER A 110 -18.92 7.68 37.75
N ARG A 111 -18.97 8.97 37.48
CA ARG A 111 -17.81 9.88 37.53
C ARG A 111 -17.95 10.88 38.66
N VAL A 112 -16.84 11.20 39.33
CA VAL A 112 -16.81 12.24 40.37
C VAL A 112 -15.46 12.93 40.45
N PHE A 113 -15.45 14.22 40.76
CA PHE A 113 -14.23 14.98 40.95
C PHE A 113 -13.52 14.67 42.27
N GLY A 114 -12.19 14.57 42.19
CA GLY A 114 -11.27 14.78 43.29
C GLY A 114 -10.56 16.11 43.11
N THR A 115 -10.65 17.00 44.10
CA THR A 115 -9.99 18.32 44.05
C THR A 115 -8.72 18.32 44.89
N VAL A 116 -7.62 18.70 44.28
CA VAL A 116 -6.35 19.01 44.97
C VAL A 116 -6.33 20.52 45.23
N LEU A 117 -6.10 20.92 46.47
CA LEU A 117 -6.03 22.32 46.87
C LEU A 117 -4.57 22.69 47.04
N ASP A 118 -4.13 23.74 46.35
CA ASP A 118 -2.80 24.31 46.54
C ASP A 118 -2.67 24.83 47.99
N ASP A 119 -1.50 24.57 48.61
CA ASP A 119 -1.16 25.05 49.94
C ASP A 119 0.03 26.04 49.99
N ASP A 120 0.55 26.45 48.82
CA ASP A 120 1.72 27.31 48.68
C ASP A 120 1.41 28.80 48.41
N ALA A 121 0.21 29.16 47.93
CA ALA A 121 -0.14 30.55 47.61
C ALA A 121 -0.59 31.45 48.78
N GLU A 122 -0.34 32.77 48.66
CA GLU A 122 -1.08 33.82 49.38
C GLU A 122 -2.20 34.40 48.48
N GLY A 123 -3.33 33.69 48.32
CA GLY A 123 -4.35 34.07 47.33
C GLY A 123 -5.69 33.34 47.43
N SER A 124 -6.50 33.45 46.37
CA SER A 124 -7.72 32.66 46.17
C SER A 124 -7.52 31.87 44.88
N ASN A 125 -7.22 30.58 45.00
CA ASN A 125 -6.95 29.67 43.88
C ASN A 125 -8.23 29.02 43.37
N LEU A 126 -9.33 29.77 43.39
CA LEU A 126 -10.65 29.25 43.11
C LEU A 126 -10.72 28.83 41.64
N ALA A 127 -10.87 27.55 41.37
CA ALA A 127 -11.10 27.02 40.04
C ALA A 127 -12.54 26.55 39.85
N VAL A 128 -12.97 26.42 38.60
CA VAL A 128 -14.24 25.78 38.23
C VAL A 128 -13.98 24.56 37.35
N PHE A 129 -14.71 23.48 37.62
CA PHE A 129 -14.64 22.22 36.90
C PHE A 129 -16.04 21.87 36.37
N VAL A 130 -16.12 21.38 35.14
CA VAL A 130 -17.37 20.94 34.50
C VAL A 130 -17.26 19.46 34.17
N SER A 131 -18.21 18.65 34.64
CA SER A 131 -18.15 17.18 34.49
C SER A 131 -18.39 16.71 33.05
N ASP A 132 -17.93 15.50 32.73
CA ASP A 132 -18.15 14.83 31.43
C ASP A 132 -19.18 13.69 31.55
N PRO A 133 -20.49 13.94 31.38
CA PRO A 133 -21.49 12.91 31.56
C PRO A 133 -21.55 11.95 30.37
N VAL A 134 -21.84 10.66 30.61
CA VAL A 134 -22.06 9.64 29.58
C VAL A 134 -23.52 9.20 29.64
N ILE A 135 -24.25 9.34 28.53
CA ILE A 135 -25.69 9.09 28.46
C ILE A 135 -25.97 8.10 27.34
N VAL A 136 -26.86 7.14 27.61
CA VAL A 136 -27.53 6.35 26.58
C VAL A 136 -28.80 7.08 26.17
N GLU A 137 -28.98 7.31 24.87
CA GLU A 137 -30.07 8.16 24.35
C GLU A 137 -31.47 7.58 24.57
N GLY A 138 -31.68 6.28 24.36
CA GLY A 138 -32.96 5.62 24.56
C GLY A 138 -33.93 5.76 23.39
N ASP A 139 -34.73 4.70 23.16
CA ASP A 139 -35.74 4.64 22.10
C ASP A 139 -36.91 5.66 22.25
N ASP A 140 -37.21 6.05 23.50
CA ASP A 140 -38.26 7.00 23.83
C ASP A 140 -38.07 7.73 25.17
N GLY A 141 -38.74 8.89 25.31
CA GLY A 141 -38.76 9.67 26.53
C GLY A 141 -37.80 10.86 26.53
N ALA A 142 -37.65 11.50 27.69
CA ALA A 142 -36.76 12.64 27.85
C ALA A 142 -35.49 12.19 28.56
N ARG A 143 -34.35 12.28 27.87
CA ARG A 143 -33.02 12.19 28.48
C ARG A 143 -32.41 13.57 28.61
N GLU A 144 -31.55 13.72 29.61
CA GLU A 144 -30.78 14.94 29.82
C GLU A 144 -29.34 14.57 30.13
N ALA A 145 -28.40 15.21 29.45
CA ALA A 145 -27.03 15.27 29.93
C ALA A 145 -26.98 16.22 31.13
N VAL A 146 -26.53 15.71 32.27
CA VAL A 146 -26.44 16.49 33.51
C VAL A 146 -24.97 16.83 33.74
N PHE A 147 -24.62 18.08 33.49
CA PHE A 147 -23.31 18.61 33.81
C PHE A 147 -23.30 19.11 35.27
N ASP A 148 -22.39 18.60 36.07
CA ASP A 148 -22.02 19.14 37.37
C ASP A 148 -20.95 20.21 37.19
N ILE A 149 -21.25 21.43 37.65
CA ILE A 149 -20.32 22.56 37.71
C ILE A 149 -19.86 22.66 39.16
N VAL A 150 -18.58 22.37 39.40
CA VAL A 150 -17.99 22.24 40.72
C VAL A 150 -16.90 23.29 40.90
N LEU A 151 -16.99 24.08 41.95
CA LEU A 151 -15.91 24.96 42.38
C LEU A 151 -14.89 24.17 43.20
N SER A 152 -13.60 24.49 43.04
CA SER A 152 -12.51 23.91 43.85
C SER A 152 -12.68 24.15 45.34
N GLN A 153 -13.33 25.26 45.72
CA GLN A 153 -13.69 25.61 47.09
C GLN A 153 -15.11 26.21 47.14
N PRO A 154 -15.84 26.10 48.27
CA PRO A 154 -17.16 26.74 48.39
C PRO A 154 -17.08 28.25 48.15
N ALA A 155 -17.99 28.79 47.35
CA ALA A 155 -18.00 30.21 47.00
C ALA A 155 -17.99 31.12 48.24
N SER A 156 -16.99 31.99 48.35
CA SER A 156 -16.87 32.91 49.50
C SER A 156 -17.94 34.02 49.49
N SER A 157 -18.41 34.40 48.31
CA SER A 157 -19.49 35.37 48.08
C SER A 157 -20.31 35.01 46.84
N GLN A 158 -21.43 35.69 46.61
CA GLN A 158 -22.29 35.39 45.46
C GLN A 158 -21.70 35.93 44.16
N PHE A 159 -21.65 35.11 43.11
CA PHE A 159 -21.29 35.49 41.73
C PHE A 159 -22.08 34.66 40.71
N THR A 160 -21.96 35.02 39.43
CA THR A 160 -22.68 34.38 38.32
C THR A 160 -21.70 34.02 37.21
N LEU A 161 -21.82 32.80 36.69
CA LEU A 161 -21.16 32.29 35.50
C LEU A 161 -22.14 32.34 34.32
N SER A 162 -21.68 32.55 33.09
CA SER A 162 -22.47 32.25 31.89
C SER A 162 -22.12 30.87 31.35
N TYR A 163 -23.03 30.26 30.59
CA TYR A 163 -22.75 28.98 29.92
C TYR A 163 -23.45 28.89 28.56
N ASN A 164 -22.89 28.09 27.66
CA ASN A 164 -23.51 27.67 26.40
C ASN A 164 -23.02 26.28 25.98
N THR A 165 -23.85 25.53 25.28
CA THR A 165 -23.41 24.31 24.57
C THR A 165 -22.63 24.65 23.30
N ALA A 166 -21.78 23.73 22.83
CA ALA A 166 -21.07 23.77 21.56
C ALA A 166 -21.13 22.40 20.89
N ASP A 167 -21.34 22.38 19.57
CA ASP A 167 -21.42 21.15 18.77
C ASP A 167 -20.06 20.44 18.72
N GLY A 168 -20.09 19.11 18.77
CA GLY A 168 -18.96 18.22 18.49
C GLY A 168 -19.26 17.37 17.27
N SER A 169 -19.17 16.04 17.39
CA SER A 169 -19.79 15.15 16.40
C SER A 169 -21.31 15.18 16.48
N ALA A 170 -21.87 15.38 17.69
CA ALA A 170 -23.29 15.66 17.89
C ALA A 170 -23.60 17.14 17.55
N LEU A 171 -24.65 17.34 16.77
CA LEU A 171 -25.13 18.61 16.23
C LEU A 171 -26.42 19.07 16.92
N ALA A 172 -26.44 20.33 17.37
CA ALA A 172 -27.63 20.92 17.96
C ALA A 172 -28.86 20.88 17.03
N GLY A 173 -29.95 20.31 17.53
CA GLY A 173 -31.22 20.17 16.84
C GLY A 173 -31.39 18.84 16.10
N LEU A 174 -30.32 18.06 15.97
CA LEU A 174 -30.38 16.64 15.63
C LEU A 174 -30.29 15.84 16.94
N ASP A 175 -29.15 15.88 17.61
CA ASP A 175 -28.81 14.90 18.66
C ASP A 175 -29.02 15.47 20.07
N TYR A 176 -28.98 16.80 20.20
CA TYR A 176 -29.27 17.48 21.47
C TYR A 176 -29.89 18.87 21.27
N THR A 177 -30.52 19.42 22.32
CA THR A 177 -31.06 20.79 22.28
C THR A 177 -30.04 21.80 22.80
N ALA A 178 -29.57 22.70 21.92
CA ALA A 178 -28.67 23.77 22.30
C ALA A 178 -29.20 24.58 23.50
N THR A 179 -28.38 24.68 24.55
CA THR A 179 -28.76 25.26 25.84
C THR A 179 -27.75 26.35 26.24
N ASN A 180 -28.24 27.53 26.63
CA ASN A 180 -27.40 28.63 27.12
C ASN A 180 -28.08 29.36 28.28
N GLY A 181 -27.30 30.04 29.11
CA GLY A 181 -27.84 30.77 30.25
C GLY A 181 -26.78 31.28 31.22
N THR A 182 -27.20 31.45 32.47
CA THR A 182 -26.35 31.90 33.57
C THR A 182 -26.60 31.08 34.82
N LEU A 183 -25.55 30.77 35.56
CA LEU A 183 -25.59 29.97 36.78
C LEU A 183 -25.08 30.80 37.96
N THR A 184 -25.84 30.87 39.06
CA THR A 184 -25.49 31.69 40.23
C THR A 184 -25.04 30.83 41.38
N PHE A 185 -23.80 31.05 41.85
CA PHE A 185 -23.29 30.45 43.08
C PHE A 185 -23.61 31.34 44.27
N LEU A 186 -24.28 30.79 45.27
CA LEU A 186 -24.50 31.46 46.55
C LEU A 186 -23.30 31.27 47.48
N SER A 187 -23.12 32.16 48.46
CA SER A 187 -22.08 31.99 49.47
C SER A 187 -22.21 30.63 50.19
N GLY A 188 -21.12 29.86 50.20
CA GLY A 188 -21.03 28.50 50.73
C GLY A 188 -21.45 27.40 49.75
N GLN A 189 -21.90 27.72 48.54
CA GLN A 189 -22.23 26.75 47.51
C GLN A 189 -20.97 26.33 46.75
N ARG A 190 -20.79 25.01 46.56
CA ARG A 190 -19.67 24.43 45.79
C ARG A 190 -20.10 23.87 44.45
N THR A 191 -21.31 23.31 44.36
CA THR A 191 -21.78 22.61 43.16
C THR A 191 -23.06 23.22 42.64
N ALA A 192 -23.23 23.18 41.33
CA ALA A 192 -24.48 23.48 40.64
C ALA A 192 -24.61 22.59 39.39
N GLN A 193 -25.79 22.54 38.79
CA GLN A 193 -26.06 21.66 37.64
C GLN A 193 -26.60 22.44 36.45
N VAL A 194 -26.18 22.03 35.26
CA VAL A 194 -26.83 22.38 33.99
C VAL A 194 -27.35 21.10 33.35
N ARG A 195 -28.60 21.14 32.90
CA ARG A 195 -29.29 20.01 32.26
C ARG A 195 -29.49 20.36 30.80
N VAL A 196 -28.98 19.52 29.90
CA VAL A 196 -29.09 19.68 28.46
C VAL A 196 -29.94 18.54 27.92
N PRO A 197 -31.11 18.80 27.32
CA PRO A 197 -31.93 17.75 26.72
C PRO A 197 -31.18 17.05 25.57
N VAL A 198 -31.15 15.73 25.60
CA VAL A 198 -30.65 14.86 24.53
C VAL A 198 -31.85 14.37 23.72
N THR A 199 -31.74 14.39 22.39
CA THR A 199 -32.77 13.87 21.50
C THR A 199 -32.79 12.34 21.63
N THR A 200 -33.97 11.76 21.51
CA THR A 200 -34.17 10.31 21.58
C THR A 200 -34.83 9.88 20.28
N ASP A 201 -34.34 8.82 19.65
CA ASP A 201 -35.01 8.26 18.49
C ASP A 201 -34.89 6.74 18.37
N MET A 202 -34.99 6.19 17.16
CA MET A 202 -34.99 4.74 16.91
C MET A 202 -34.02 4.36 15.78
N THR A 203 -33.08 5.25 15.50
CA THR A 203 -32.14 5.20 14.40
C THR A 203 -30.80 4.83 14.97
N SER A 204 -30.23 3.71 14.52
CA SER A 204 -28.87 3.39 14.94
C SER A 204 -27.88 4.39 14.35
N GLU A 205 -27.12 5.00 15.25
CA GLU A 205 -26.14 6.05 15.00
C GLU A 205 -24.80 5.66 15.64
N THR A 206 -23.73 6.32 15.22
CA THR A 206 -22.45 6.17 15.94
C THR A 206 -22.54 6.93 17.27
N SER A 207 -21.73 6.55 18.27
CA SER A 207 -21.63 7.38 19.48
C SER A 207 -21.05 8.76 19.16
N GLU A 208 -21.65 9.80 19.73
CA GLU A 208 -21.35 11.19 19.41
C GLU A 208 -21.15 12.03 20.67
N TYR A 209 -20.57 13.22 20.55
CA TYR A 209 -20.32 14.10 21.69
C TYR A 209 -20.63 15.57 21.41
N PHE A 210 -20.96 16.30 22.47
CA PHE A 210 -21.07 17.77 22.48
C PHE A 210 -20.54 18.33 23.80
N SER A 211 -20.20 19.61 23.85
CA SER A 211 -19.60 20.23 25.05
C SER A 211 -20.50 21.29 25.70
N LEU A 212 -20.34 21.49 27.01
CA LEU A 212 -20.84 22.62 27.77
C LEU A 212 -19.67 23.54 28.15
N VAL A 213 -19.68 24.76 27.63
CA VAL A 213 -18.68 25.79 27.95
C VAL A 213 -19.24 26.73 29.01
N VAL A 214 -18.51 26.90 30.11
CA VAL A 214 -18.77 27.84 31.18
C VAL A 214 -17.80 29.01 31.08
N THR A 215 -18.27 30.23 31.34
CA THR A 215 -17.43 31.43 31.34
C THR A 215 -17.53 32.12 32.69
N PRO A 216 -16.44 32.14 33.48
CA PRO A 216 -16.40 32.87 34.74
C PRO A 216 -16.42 34.40 34.60
N PRO A 217 -16.86 35.12 35.65
CA PRO A 217 -16.78 36.58 35.69
C PRO A 217 -15.34 37.04 35.99
N ASP A 218 -15.03 38.29 35.64
CA ASP A 218 -13.74 38.93 36.00
C ASP A 218 -13.50 39.05 37.53
N SER A 219 -14.55 38.89 38.36
CA SER A 219 -14.48 39.01 39.81
C SER A 219 -15.58 38.17 40.50
N PRO A 220 -15.24 37.27 41.45
CA PRO A 220 -13.86 36.90 41.84
C PRO A 220 -13.08 36.32 40.66
N VAL A 221 -11.75 36.38 40.72
CA VAL A 221 -10.91 35.66 39.76
C VAL A 221 -11.16 34.18 39.98
N ILE A 222 -11.50 33.48 38.90
CA ILE A 222 -11.75 32.05 38.89
C ILE A 222 -10.90 31.51 37.75
N ASP A 223 -10.11 30.48 38.04
CA ASP A 223 -9.42 29.73 36.99
C ASP A 223 -10.44 29.01 36.12
N ASP A 224 -10.38 29.27 34.81
CA ASP A 224 -11.32 28.78 33.81
C ASP A 224 -10.76 27.62 32.97
N THR A 225 -9.59 27.10 33.33
CA THR A 225 -8.95 25.94 32.69
C THR A 225 -9.89 24.72 32.68
N GLY A 226 -10.64 24.48 33.77
CA GLY A 226 -11.62 23.40 33.88
C GLY A 226 -13.06 23.78 33.46
N ALA A 227 -13.26 24.90 32.78
CA ALA A 227 -14.59 25.45 32.52
C ALA A 227 -15.35 24.81 31.34
N VAL A 228 -14.81 23.77 30.72
CA VAL A 228 -15.45 23.00 29.64
C VAL A 228 -15.62 21.56 30.08
N GLY A 229 -16.80 20.99 29.84
CA GLY A 229 -17.04 19.54 29.97
C GLY A 229 -17.71 18.99 28.72
N THR A 230 -17.48 17.72 28.42
CA THR A 230 -17.95 17.04 27.20
C THR A 230 -18.89 15.89 27.56
N ALA A 231 -20.10 15.91 27.00
CA ALA A 231 -21.06 14.82 27.12
C ALA A 231 -20.89 13.83 25.96
N LEU A 232 -20.86 12.54 26.28
CA LEU A 232 -20.89 11.43 25.31
C LEU A 232 -22.31 10.85 25.24
N ILE A 233 -22.86 10.75 24.04
CA ILE A 233 -24.15 10.12 23.71
C ILE A 233 -23.85 8.74 23.13
N LEU A 234 -24.41 7.71 23.74
CA LEU A 234 -24.33 6.31 23.34
C LEU A 234 -25.66 5.90 22.69
N ASP A 235 -25.57 5.30 21.50
CA ASP A 235 -26.68 4.67 20.78
C ASP A 235 -27.10 3.36 21.48
N ASP A 236 -28.41 3.17 21.69
CA ASP A 236 -29.01 1.90 22.15
C ASP A 236 -30.03 1.30 21.18
N ASP A 237 -30.10 1.82 19.96
CA ASP A 237 -31.00 1.31 18.94
C ASP A 237 -30.50 0.03 18.28
N SER A 238 -31.45 -0.80 17.84
CA SER A 238 -31.13 -2.11 17.27
C SER A 238 -30.41 -1.97 15.91
N GLY A 239 -29.08 -1.96 15.94
CA GLY A 239 -28.17 -1.95 14.80
C GLY A 239 -27.41 -3.27 14.61
N PRO A 240 -26.32 -3.28 13.81
CA PRO A 240 -25.52 -4.46 13.50
C PRO A 240 -24.65 -4.99 14.68
N GLY A 241 -24.92 -4.58 15.92
CA GLY A 241 -24.07 -4.78 17.11
C GLY A 241 -23.29 -3.51 17.47
N PRO A 242 -22.58 -3.49 18.62
CA PRO A 242 -21.90 -2.29 19.09
C PRO A 242 -20.84 -1.78 18.13
N THR A 243 -20.68 -0.46 18.07
CA THR A 243 -19.59 0.18 17.33
C THR A 243 -18.42 0.48 18.26
N LEU A 244 -17.19 0.16 17.84
CA LEU A 244 -15.95 0.40 18.55
C LEU A 244 -15.29 1.72 18.11
N SER A 245 -14.97 2.57 19.08
CA SER A 245 -14.20 3.81 18.92
C SER A 245 -12.96 3.79 19.80
N ILE A 246 -12.00 4.68 19.51
CA ILE A 246 -10.76 4.83 20.26
C ILE A 246 -10.45 6.31 20.47
N THR A 247 -9.87 6.64 21.62
CA THR A 247 -9.32 7.96 21.93
C THR A 247 -7.94 7.79 22.53
N GLY A 248 -6.95 8.53 22.03
CA GLY A 248 -5.60 8.54 22.60
C GLY A 248 -5.39 9.72 23.55
N GLY A 249 -4.39 9.61 24.41
CA GLY A 249 -4.03 10.61 25.39
C GLY A 249 -2.66 11.22 25.16
N ALA A 250 -2.25 12.09 26.07
CA ALA A 250 -0.91 12.66 26.13
C ALA A 250 -0.26 12.31 27.48
N THR A 251 1.05 12.12 27.51
CA THR A 251 1.81 12.01 28.77
C THR A 251 3.21 12.58 28.62
N ILE A 252 3.81 12.98 29.73
CA ILE A 252 5.17 13.53 29.77
C ILE A 252 6.21 12.42 29.68
N GLU A 253 7.29 12.66 28.95
CA GLU A 253 8.34 11.69 28.64
C GLU A 253 9.29 11.45 29.83
N HIS A 254 8.78 10.83 30.89
CA HIS A 254 9.58 10.51 32.06
C HIS A 254 9.63 8.99 32.31
N TYR A 255 10.62 8.53 33.08
CA TYR A 255 10.97 7.11 33.17
C TYR A 255 9.77 6.20 33.53
N SER A 256 9.39 5.32 32.60
CA SER A 256 8.31 4.32 32.72
C SER A 256 6.88 4.86 32.61
N ASP A 257 6.69 5.94 31.89
CA ASP A 257 5.37 6.48 31.62
C ASP A 257 4.67 5.76 30.47
N TYR A 258 3.35 5.96 30.40
CA TYR A 258 2.53 5.31 29.39
C TYR A 258 1.55 6.29 28.79
N VAL A 259 1.51 6.36 27.47
CA VAL A 259 0.38 6.96 26.78
C VAL A 259 -0.77 5.97 26.83
N ARG A 260 -1.94 6.47 27.20
CA ARG A 260 -3.15 5.67 27.37
C ARG A 260 -4.09 5.87 26.19
N PHE A 261 -4.56 4.77 25.63
CA PHE A 261 -5.63 4.73 24.65
C PHE A 261 -6.86 4.11 25.28
N THR A 262 -7.99 4.83 25.23
CA THR A 262 -9.28 4.35 25.72
C THR A 262 -10.10 3.86 24.55
N LEU A 263 -10.47 2.59 24.57
CA LEU A 263 -11.33 1.94 23.58
C LEU A 263 -12.76 1.87 24.15
N SER A 264 -13.76 2.24 23.36
CA SER A 264 -15.16 2.34 23.79
C SER A 264 -16.13 1.69 22.80
N LEU A 265 -17.03 0.83 23.29
CA LEU A 265 -18.19 0.32 22.56
C LEU A 265 -19.40 1.23 22.79
N SER A 266 -20.20 1.46 21.74
CA SER A 266 -21.45 2.24 21.83
C SER A 266 -22.44 1.62 22.82
N GLU A 267 -22.55 0.30 22.82
CA GLU A 267 -23.44 -0.45 23.70
C GLU A 267 -22.76 -1.69 24.29
N PRO A 268 -23.24 -2.23 25.43
CA PRO A 268 -22.70 -3.46 26.00
C PRO A 268 -22.99 -4.68 25.11
N ALA A 269 -21.94 -5.40 24.71
CA ALA A 269 -22.07 -6.65 23.98
C ALA A 269 -22.51 -7.84 24.87
N VAL A 270 -23.34 -8.73 24.33
CA VAL A 270 -23.79 -9.96 25.01
C VAL A 270 -22.67 -11.00 25.11
N ASP A 271 -21.85 -11.10 24.06
CA ASP A 271 -20.66 -11.94 23.99
C ASP A 271 -19.41 -11.06 24.09
N ALA A 272 -18.24 -11.65 24.36
CA ALA A 272 -16.99 -10.89 24.39
C ALA A 272 -16.68 -10.31 23.01
N VAL A 273 -16.15 -9.09 22.96
CA VAL A 273 -15.68 -8.43 21.72
C VAL A 273 -14.16 -8.35 21.80
N SER A 274 -13.45 -8.77 20.75
CA SER A 274 -11.99 -8.69 20.66
C SER A 274 -11.57 -7.88 19.44
N VAL A 275 -10.47 -7.15 19.59
CA VAL A 275 -9.88 -6.34 18.54
C VAL A 275 -8.37 -6.40 18.65
N ASP A 276 -7.67 -6.52 17.53
CA ASP A 276 -6.22 -6.41 17.50
C ASP A 276 -5.83 -4.93 17.42
N TYR A 277 -4.69 -4.57 18.02
CA TYR A 277 -4.13 -3.25 17.94
C TYR A 277 -2.68 -3.32 17.50
N ARG A 278 -2.26 -2.31 16.75
CA ARG A 278 -0.86 -2.11 16.37
C ARG A 278 -0.47 -0.65 16.47
N LEU A 279 0.82 -0.44 16.73
CA LEU A 279 1.42 0.88 16.78
C LEU A 279 1.96 1.28 15.40
N LEU A 280 1.53 2.44 14.92
CA LEU A 280 2.06 3.08 13.72
C LEU A 280 2.92 4.28 14.15
N LEU A 281 4.20 4.20 13.84
CA LEU A 281 5.16 5.31 13.99
C LEU A 281 5.34 5.99 12.64
N ASP A 282 4.29 6.67 12.19
CA ASP A 282 4.14 7.30 10.88
C ASP A 282 4.34 8.83 10.91
N GLN A 283 4.71 9.41 12.07
CA GLN A 283 4.74 10.85 12.28
C GLN A 283 6.03 11.33 12.98
N THR A 284 5.91 12.05 14.11
CA THR A 284 6.98 12.78 14.80
C THR A 284 7.71 11.97 15.87
N ALA A 285 7.11 10.87 16.35
CA ALA A 285 7.72 9.95 17.32
C ALA A 285 8.80 9.06 16.70
N SER A 286 9.93 8.92 17.39
CA SER A 286 11.00 7.96 17.08
C SER A 286 10.77 6.61 17.78
N ASP A 287 11.40 5.53 17.27
CA ASP A 287 11.42 4.24 17.97
C ASP A 287 12.22 4.31 19.31
N TYR A 288 13.02 5.36 19.52
CA TYR A 288 13.81 5.57 20.75
C TYR A 288 12.96 6.13 21.89
N ASP A 289 11.94 6.92 21.57
CA ASP A 289 11.00 7.55 22.51
C ASP A 289 10.06 6.49 23.15
N LEU A 290 10.07 5.26 22.64
CA LEU A 290 9.21 4.17 23.08
C LEU A 290 10.00 3.01 23.71
N TYR A 291 9.44 2.47 24.79
CA TYR A 291 10.01 1.31 25.43
C TYR A 291 9.70 0.04 24.63
N GLY A 292 10.72 -0.50 23.95
CA GLY A 292 10.60 -1.67 23.09
C GLY A 292 10.24 -1.30 21.66
N TRP A 293 10.68 -2.10 20.69
CA TRP A 293 10.49 -1.78 19.27
C TRP A 293 9.02 -1.89 18.86
N SER A 294 8.60 -1.06 17.90
CA SER A 294 7.21 -1.07 17.38
C SER A 294 6.77 -2.40 16.76
N SER A 295 7.67 -3.36 16.49
CA SER A 295 7.32 -4.73 16.10
C SER A 295 7.24 -5.73 17.26
N ASP A 296 7.44 -5.30 18.50
CA ASP A 296 7.32 -6.16 19.68
C ASP A 296 5.84 -6.38 20.03
N SER A 297 5.56 -7.55 20.59
CA SER A 297 4.30 -7.91 21.24
C SER A 297 3.92 -7.04 22.44
N SER A 298 4.80 -6.11 22.84
CA SER A 298 4.53 -5.14 23.91
C SER A 298 3.76 -3.92 23.41
N ASN A 299 3.94 -3.53 22.14
CA ASN A 299 3.28 -2.39 21.51
C ASN A 299 2.17 -2.79 20.51
N ASN A 300 2.06 -4.10 20.22
CA ASN A 300 0.98 -4.68 19.42
C ASN A 300 0.36 -5.87 20.15
N GLY A 301 -0.94 -6.09 19.99
CA GLY A 301 -1.61 -7.19 20.67
C GLY A 301 -3.11 -7.22 20.43
N THR A 302 -3.85 -7.86 21.34
CA THR A 302 -5.31 -7.96 21.27
C THR A 302 -5.91 -7.35 22.54
N ALA A 303 -6.87 -6.44 22.37
CA ALA A 303 -7.75 -5.95 23.43
C ALA A 303 -9.06 -6.75 23.45
N THR A 304 -9.65 -6.95 24.62
CA THR A 304 -10.89 -7.73 24.76
C THR A 304 -11.85 -7.07 25.75
N PHE A 305 -13.06 -6.81 25.30
CA PHE A 305 -14.20 -6.44 26.12
C PHE A 305 -14.87 -7.71 26.63
N ALA A 306 -15.03 -7.86 27.94
CA ALA A 306 -15.86 -8.90 28.51
C ALA A 306 -17.36 -8.65 28.17
N PRO A 307 -18.23 -9.67 28.22
CA PRO A 307 -19.67 -9.47 28.10
C PRO A 307 -20.18 -8.36 29.03
N GLY A 308 -20.88 -7.37 28.48
CA GLY A 308 -21.41 -6.22 29.20
C GLY A 308 -20.42 -5.08 29.47
N GLN A 309 -19.14 -5.22 29.09
CA GLN A 309 -18.14 -4.18 29.23
C GLN A 309 -18.18 -3.24 28.01
N THR A 310 -18.21 -1.93 28.24
CA THR A 310 -18.24 -0.92 27.17
C THR A 310 -16.93 -0.16 27.02
N THR A 311 -15.95 -0.31 27.91
CA THR A 311 -14.66 0.38 27.80
C THR A 311 -13.49 -0.53 28.18
N THR A 312 -12.37 -0.46 27.47
CA THR A 312 -11.07 -1.05 27.86
C THR A 312 -9.93 -0.08 27.53
N ASP A 313 -8.75 -0.30 28.09
CA ASP A 313 -7.58 0.57 27.88
C ASP A 313 -6.42 -0.21 27.26
N VAL A 314 -5.65 0.45 26.38
CA VAL A 314 -4.32 0.02 25.90
C VAL A 314 -3.29 1.04 26.37
N PHE A 315 -2.12 0.57 26.81
CA PHE A 315 -1.06 1.43 27.34
C PHE A 315 0.22 1.21 26.54
N ILE A 316 0.76 2.29 25.97
CA ILE A 316 2.03 2.28 25.22
C ILE A 316 3.08 2.96 26.09
N ARG A 317 4.18 2.25 26.37
CA ARG A 317 5.19 2.71 27.32
C ARG A 317 6.21 3.60 26.63
N LEU A 318 6.52 4.74 27.26
CA LEU A 318 7.55 5.67 26.81
C LEU A 318 8.93 5.28 27.35
N GLN A 319 9.95 5.60 26.56
CA GLN A 319 11.32 5.79 27.02
C GLN A 319 11.43 7.21 27.61
N SER A 320 12.58 7.56 28.17
CA SER A 320 12.86 8.90 28.68
C SER A 320 14.34 9.12 28.49
N ASP A 321 14.70 10.32 28.03
CA ASP A 321 16.09 10.72 27.87
C ASP A 321 16.41 12.09 28.49
N SER A 322 17.23 12.90 27.83
CA SER A 322 17.69 14.21 28.34
C SER A 322 17.85 15.25 27.22
N ASP A 323 17.36 14.92 26.02
CA ASP A 323 17.54 15.73 24.83
C ASP A 323 16.37 16.71 24.68
N ASP A 324 16.66 17.99 24.42
CA ASP A 324 15.65 19.04 24.22
C ASP A 324 15.03 18.88 22.82
N GLU A 325 13.91 18.17 22.77
CA GLU A 325 13.20 17.80 21.56
C GLU A 325 11.83 18.50 21.48
N ARG A 326 11.07 18.23 20.42
CA ARG A 326 9.66 18.68 20.38
C ARG A 326 8.78 17.54 20.87
N ASP A 327 7.56 17.86 21.28
CA ASP A 327 6.55 16.84 21.56
C ASP A 327 6.45 15.88 20.36
N GLY A 328 6.34 14.58 20.64
CA GLY A 328 6.21 13.52 19.64
C GLY A 328 4.77 13.01 19.54
N ALA A 329 4.39 12.52 18.37
CA ALA A 329 3.09 11.87 18.14
C ALA A 329 3.25 10.53 17.43
N PHE A 330 2.39 9.59 17.81
CA PHE A 330 2.27 8.28 17.18
C PHE A 330 0.81 7.85 17.12
N THR A 331 0.52 6.88 16.26
CA THR A 331 -0.85 6.42 16.01
C THR A 331 -1.02 4.99 16.54
N LEU A 332 -2.10 4.73 17.29
CA LEU A 332 -2.54 3.38 17.60
C LEU A 332 -3.71 3.03 16.70
N GLU A 333 -3.54 2.02 15.86
CA GLU A 333 -4.59 1.52 14.97
C GLU A 333 -5.18 0.22 15.50
N LEU A 334 -6.50 0.10 15.39
CA LEU A 334 -7.28 -1.07 15.73
C LEU A 334 -7.75 -1.78 14.46
N VAL A 335 -7.52 -3.09 14.39
CA VAL A 335 -7.84 -3.95 13.23
C VAL A 335 -8.43 -5.28 13.70
N ASN A 336 -8.92 -6.12 12.78
CA ASN A 336 -9.41 -7.48 13.06
C ASN A 336 -10.47 -7.54 14.18
N LEU A 337 -11.45 -6.63 14.16
CA LEU A 337 -12.56 -6.64 15.10
C LEU A 337 -13.40 -7.91 14.92
N SER A 338 -13.81 -8.52 16.03
CA SER A 338 -14.67 -9.70 16.01
C SER A 338 -16.05 -9.40 15.42
N ASP A 339 -16.61 -10.33 14.62
CA ASP A 339 -17.88 -10.22 13.86
C ASP A 339 -19.13 -9.76 14.65
N ASN A 340 -19.06 -9.71 15.98
CA ASN A 340 -20.14 -9.25 16.86
C ASN A 340 -20.04 -7.76 17.24
N ALA A 341 -19.16 -7.00 16.60
CA ALA A 341 -19.05 -5.54 16.70
C ALA A 341 -18.60 -4.97 15.35
N ASN A 342 -18.76 -3.66 15.16
CA ASN A 342 -18.29 -2.93 13.98
C ASN A 342 -17.38 -1.79 14.41
N PHE A 343 -16.51 -1.29 13.55
CA PHE A 343 -15.80 -0.06 13.86
C PHE A 343 -16.74 1.15 13.73
N ALA A 344 -16.52 2.18 14.55
CA ALA A 344 -17.19 3.47 14.38
C ALA A 344 -16.86 4.04 12.99
N GLY A 345 -17.83 4.66 12.32
CA GLY A 345 -17.67 5.14 10.94
C GLY A 345 -17.99 4.10 9.85
N GLY A 346 -18.08 2.80 10.20
CA GLY A 346 -18.29 1.71 9.25
C GLY A 346 -17.01 1.25 8.54
N ASP A 347 -15.86 1.69 9.04
CA ASP A 347 -14.54 1.41 8.48
C ASP A 347 -14.04 0.00 8.82
N ASN A 348 -12.97 -0.44 8.15
CA ASN A 348 -12.29 -1.71 8.45
C ASN A 348 -11.21 -1.58 9.55
N SER A 349 -10.89 -0.36 9.96
CA SER A 349 -10.01 -0.03 11.08
C SER A 349 -10.40 1.33 11.68
N VAL A 350 -10.00 1.58 12.92
CA VAL A 350 -10.04 2.93 13.53
C VAL A 350 -8.72 3.20 14.20
N SER A 351 -8.30 4.45 14.23
CA SER A 351 -7.06 4.85 14.89
C SER A 351 -7.26 6.07 15.78
N ALA A 352 -6.36 6.23 16.74
CA ALA A 352 -6.23 7.46 17.50
C ALA A 352 -4.77 7.81 17.72
N ARG A 353 -4.52 9.08 18.04
CA ARG A 353 -3.18 9.61 18.28
C ARG A 353 -2.83 9.64 19.75
N GLY A 354 -1.61 9.23 20.04
CA GLY A 354 -0.94 9.42 21.32
C GLY A 354 0.11 10.52 21.21
N PHE A 355 0.24 11.34 22.27
CA PHE A 355 1.27 12.37 22.36
C PHE A 355 2.26 12.10 23.49
N MET A 356 3.53 12.33 23.18
CA MET A 356 4.66 12.30 24.09
C MET A 356 5.09 13.74 24.30
N LEU A 357 5.00 14.21 25.53
CA LEU A 357 5.23 15.59 25.88
C LEU A 357 6.65 15.71 26.42
N ASP A 358 7.50 16.42 25.68
CA ASP A 358 8.89 16.63 26.09
C ASP A 358 8.95 17.43 27.41
N ASP A 359 9.83 17.00 28.32
CA ASP A 359 10.12 17.67 29.60
C ASP A 359 11.54 18.26 29.70
N ASP A 360 12.33 18.17 28.64
CA ASP A 360 13.66 18.75 28.58
C ASP A 360 13.66 20.17 27.96
N GLY A 361 14.75 20.91 28.17
CA GLY A 361 14.98 22.16 27.43
C GLY A 361 14.21 23.42 27.85
N VAL A 362 14.23 24.42 26.94
CA VAL A 362 13.49 25.69 27.08
C VAL A 362 12.93 26.15 25.73
N GLY A 363 11.67 25.85 25.44
CA GLY A 363 11.04 26.26 24.20
C GLY A 363 9.55 25.90 24.11
N PRO A 364 8.85 26.37 23.07
CA PRO A 364 7.55 25.83 22.72
C PRO A 364 7.74 24.47 22.02
N ASN A 365 7.51 23.40 22.78
CA ASN A 365 7.66 22.02 22.31
C ASN A 365 6.39 21.50 21.60
N ALA A 366 5.29 22.27 21.65
CA ALA A 366 4.02 21.88 21.07
C ALA A 366 4.10 21.59 19.56
N ILE A 367 3.44 20.52 19.15
CA ILE A 367 3.27 20.10 17.76
C ILE A 367 1.80 20.16 17.36
N LEU A 368 1.57 20.22 16.05
CA LEU A 368 0.25 20.20 15.43
C LEU A 368 0.24 19.11 14.36
N GLU A 369 -0.68 18.18 14.49
CA GLU A 369 -0.74 16.96 13.68
C GLU A 369 -2.05 16.89 12.90
N VAL A 370 -2.02 16.41 11.66
CA VAL A 370 -3.18 16.32 10.74
C VAL A 370 -3.44 14.86 10.38
N SER A 371 -4.64 14.33 10.64
CA SER A 371 -4.93 12.90 10.46
C SER A 371 -4.89 12.45 9.00
N ASP A 372 -4.79 11.13 8.79
CA ASP A 372 -4.76 10.49 7.49
C ASP A 372 -6.06 9.69 7.26
N PRO A 373 -7.18 10.34 6.87
CA PRO A 373 -8.46 9.66 6.74
C PRO A 373 -8.46 8.69 5.55
N VAL A 374 -8.95 7.47 5.76
CA VAL A 374 -9.16 6.47 4.69
C VAL A 374 -10.66 6.33 4.48
N LEU A 375 -11.12 6.41 3.24
CA LEU A 375 -12.53 6.20 2.91
C LEU A 375 -12.70 5.53 1.56
N THR A 376 -13.75 4.70 1.46
CA THR A 376 -14.19 4.09 0.20
C THR A 376 -15.08 5.05 -0.55
N GLU A 377 -14.81 5.25 -1.84
CA GLU A 377 -15.63 6.12 -2.69
C GLU A 377 -17.06 5.58 -2.84
N ALA A 378 -17.99 6.42 -3.29
CA ALA A 378 -19.39 6.04 -3.46
C ALA A 378 -19.79 6.06 -4.92
N ASP A 379 -20.49 5.03 -5.40
CA ASP A 379 -21.02 4.93 -6.79
C ASP A 379 -21.75 6.22 -7.26
N ASN A 380 -22.45 6.86 -6.31
CA ASN A 380 -23.15 8.12 -6.48
C ASN A 380 -23.29 8.85 -5.15
N GLY A 381 -22.96 10.14 -5.10
CA GLY A 381 -23.25 10.97 -3.93
C GLY A 381 -22.11 11.90 -3.56
N THR A 382 -22.04 12.25 -2.29
CA THR A 382 -20.99 13.11 -1.75
C THR A 382 -20.58 12.56 -0.41
N GLN A 383 -19.33 12.12 -0.32
CA GLN A 383 -18.68 11.77 0.94
C GLN A 383 -17.73 12.88 1.37
N TYR A 384 -17.22 12.80 2.60
CA TYR A 384 -16.28 13.77 3.13
C TYR A 384 -15.10 13.05 3.76
N ALA A 385 -13.90 13.34 3.28
CA ALA A 385 -12.68 13.09 4.03
C ALA A 385 -12.65 14.09 5.20
N VAL A 386 -12.65 13.59 6.43
CA VAL A 386 -12.58 14.43 7.64
C VAL A 386 -11.17 14.34 8.19
N PHE A 387 -10.42 15.43 8.03
CA PHE A 387 -9.11 15.57 8.64
C PHE A 387 -9.31 16.11 10.06
N ASP A 388 -8.82 15.38 11.05
CA ASP A 388 -8.72 15.80 12.44
C ASP A 388 -7.35 16.43 12.66
N ILE A 389 -7.36 17.65 13.18
CA ILE A 389 -6.19 18.46 13.47
C ILE A 389 -6.07 18.57 14.98
N GLN A 390 -4.96 18.09 15.53
CA GLN A 390 -4.78 17.96 16.97
C GLN A 390 -3.45 18.58 17.42
N LEU A 391 -3.51 19.42 18.44
CA LEU A 391 -2.35 19.91 19.19
C LEU A 391 -1.96 18.89 20.25
N SER A 392 -0.66 18.76 20.50
CA SER A 392 -0.16 17.92 21.60
C SER A 392 -0.63 18.37 22.98
N ARG A 393 -0.91 19.67 23.14
CA ARG A 393 -1.39 20.29 24.39
C ARG A 393 -2.40 21.40 24.07
N PRO A 394 -3.37 21.71 24.97
CA PRO A 394 -4.28 22.85 24.80
C PRO A 394 -3.55 24.16 24.49
N ALA A 395 -4.06 24.94 23.56
CA ALA A 395 -3.41 26.19 23.18
C ALA A 395 -3.38 27.19 24.34
N ASP A 396 -2.21 27.74 24.67
CA ASP A 396 -2.09 28.78 25.71
C ASP A 396 -2.73 30.11 25.29
N THR A 397 -2.61 30.45 24.01
CA THR A 397 -3.11 31.69 23.43
C THR A 397 -3.80 31.44 22.11
N ALA A 398 -4.70 32.33 21.70
CA ALA A 398 -5.40 32.19 20.43
C ALA A 398 -4.43 32.33 19.25
N PHE A 399 -4.53 31.42 18.28
CA PHE A 399 -3.78 31.52 17.02
C PHE A 399 -4.57 30.98 15.82
N THR A 400 -3.99 31.17 14.62
CA THR A 400 -4.59 30.71 13.37
C THR A 400 -3.60 29.92 12.52
N VAL A 401 -4.14 29.01 11.72
CA VAL A 401 -3.41 28.16 10.78
C VAL A 401 -4.13 28.21 9.44
N ASP A 402 -3.43 28.58 8.39
CA ASP A 402 -3.97 28.50 7.03
C ASP A 402 -3.93 27.04 6.58
N TYR A 403 -4.89 26.60 5.76
CA TYR A 403 -4.89 25.26 5.19
C TYR A 403 -5.22 25.27 3.70
N GLU A 404 -4.66 24.31 2.97
CA GLU A 404 -4.96 24.05 1.57
C GLU A 404 -4.84 22.57 1.23
N THR A 405 -5.70 22.07 0.35
CA THR A 405 -5.57 20.72 -0.22
C THR A 405 -4.56 20.70 -1.37
N ALA A 406 -3.83 19.60 -1.53
CA ALA A 406 -2.90 19.38 -2.64
C ALA A 406 -3.07 18.00 -3.27
N ASP A 407 -3.00 17.94 -4.59
CA ASP A 407 -3.06 16.70 -5.37
C ASP A 407 -1.82 15.82 -5.08
N ILE A 408 -2.03 14.50 -4.99
CA ILE A 408 -0.94 13.51 -5.00
C ILE A 408 -1.17 12.56 -6.18
N THR A 409 -2.09 11.61 -6.03
CA THR A 409 -2.59 10.78 -7.13
C THR A 409 -4.03 11.12 -7.48
N ALA A 410 -4.86 11.45 -6.48
CA ALA A 410 -6.16 12.07 -6.67
C ALA A 410 -6.01 13.54 -7.09
N LEU A 411 -6.82 13.97 -8.05
CA LEU A 411 -6.81 15.28 -8.66
C LEU A 411 -8.05 16.10 -8.29
N ALA A 412 -7.82 17.37 -7.93
CA ALA A 412 -8.90 18.29 -7.65
C ALA A 412 -9.84 18.49 -8.86
N GLY A 413 -11.12 18.22 -8.65
CA GLY A 413 -12.20 18.39 -9.62
C GLY A 413 -12.62 17.13 -10.36
N SER A 414 -11.82 16.06 -10.34
CA SER A 414 -12.26 14.69 -10.63
C SER A 414 -12.68 14.01 -9.34
N ASP A 415 -11.77 13.92 -8.37
CA ASP A 415 -11.89 12.95 -7.27
C ASP A 415 -12.29 13.65 -5.96
N TYR A 416 -11.86 14.91 -5.79
CA TYR A 416 -12.24 15.74 -4.65
C TYR A 416 -12.41 17.21 -5.01
N VAL A 417 -13.07 17.98 -4.15
CA VAL A 417 -13.20 19.44 -4.32
C VAL A 417 -12.08 20.14 -3.56
N ALA A 418 -11.17 20.79 -4.28
CA ALA A 418 -10.12 21.60 -3.68
C ALA A 418 -10.67 22.61 -2.66
N LEU A 419 -10.02 22.66 -1.49
CA LEU A 419 -10.46 23.46 -0.35
C LEU A 419 -9.27 24.22 0.24
N SER A 420 -9.48 25.49 0.59
CA SER A 420 -8.52 26.29 1.37
C SER A 420 -9.25 27.19 2.34
N GLY A 421 -8.61 27.53 3.46
CA GLY A 421 -9.22 28.34 4.50
C GLY A 421 -8.29 28.63 5.67
N ILE A 422 -8.90 29.03 6.79
CA ILE A 422 -8.19 29.40 8.02
C ILE A 422 -8.86 28.68 9.19
N LEU A 423 -8.09 27.91 9.95
CA LEU A 423 -8.45 27.37 11.26
C LEU A 423 -8.05 28.35 12.36
N SER A 424 -8.82 28.41 13.44
CA SER A 424 -8.49 29.21 14.62
C SER A 424 -8.61 28.36 15.87
N PHE A 425 -7.52 28.33 16.64
CA PHE A 425 -7.46 27.76 17.98
C PHE A 425 -7.65 28.87 18.99
N LYS A 426 -8.55 28.66 19.96
CA LYS A 426 -8.72 29.55 21.12
C LYS A 426 -7.88 29.04 22.30
N PRO A 427 -7.62 29.87 23.32
CA PRO A 427 -7.01 29.38 24.54
C PRO A 427 -7.80 28.20 25.11
N GLY A 428 -7.13 27.13 25.52
CA GLY A 428 -7.72 25.89 26.01
C GLY A 428 -8.25 24.93 24.94
N GLN A 429 -8.14 25.27 23.64
CA GLN A 429 -8.53 24.39 22.54
C GLN A 429 -7.31 23.63 22.00
N ASP A 430 -7.45 22.32 21.82
CA ASP A 430 -6.45 21.41 21.27
C ASP A 430 -6.92 20.69 20.00
N HIS A 431 -8.22 20.68 19.67
CA HIS A 431 -8.77 19.98 18.50
C HIS A 431 -9.46 20.92 17.51
N ALA A 432 -9.35 20.60 16.23
CA ALA A 432 -10.14 21.18 15.14
C ALA A 432 -10.30 20.15 14.01
N SER A 433 -11.22 20.37 13.08
CA SER A 433 -11.38 19.49 11.91
C SER A 433 -11.64 20.25 10.62
N VAL A 434 -11.24 19.65 9.50
CA VAL A 434 -11.51 20.13 8.13
C VAL A 434 -12.18 19.01 7.36
N ARG A 435 -13.33 19.32 6.75
CA ARG A 435 -14.10 18.37 5.93
C ARG A 435 -13.90 18.70 4.45
N VAL A 436 -13.25 17.80 3.71
CA VAL A 436 -13.03 17.92 2.27
C VAL A 436 -14.02 17.04 1.53
N GLN A 437 -14.68 17.60 0.53
CA GLN A 437 -15.70 16.89 -0.25
C GLN A 437 -15.04 15.93 -1.24
N VAL A 438 -15.42 14.65 -1.20
CA VAL A 438 -15.01 13.60 -2.15
C VAL A 438 -16.13 13.35 -3.16
N LEU A 439 -15.75 13.20 -4.43
CA LEU A 439 -16.62 13.11 -5.59
C LEU A 439 -16.64 11.66 -6.09
N GLY A 440 -17.62 10.88 -5.66
CA GLY A 440 -17.71 9.49 -6.11
C GLY A 440 -18.28 9.36 -7.52
N ASP A 441 -17.82 8.34 -8.26
CA ASP A 441 -18.31 7.99 -9.58
C ASP A 441 -18.54 6.48 -9.80
N THR A 442 -18.49 5.98 -11.04
CA THR A 442 -18.75 4.55 -11.37
C THR A 442 -17.63 3.91 -12.18
N THR A 443 -16.45 4.53 -12.18
CA THR A 443 -15.29 4.20 -13.00
C THR A 443 -14.30 3.49 -12.12
N GLY A 444 -13.90 2.26 -12.51
CA GLY A 444 -12.85 1.56 -11.78
C GLY A 444 -11.51 2.28 -11.89
N GLU A 445 -10.96 2.68 -10.76
CA GLU A 445 -9.74 3.47 -10.59
C GLU A 445 -8.79 2.79 -9.58
N PHE A 446 -7.53 3.20 -9.57
CA PHE A 446 -6.61 2.72 -8.53
C PHE A 446 -6.95 3.39 -7.19
N THR A 447 -6.48 2.83 -6.07
CA THR A 447 -6.49 3.60 -4.82
C THR A 447 -5.68 4.88 -5.00
N GLU A 448 -6.27 6.01 -4.67
CA GLU A 448 -5.67 7.33 -4.85
C GLU A 448 -5.56 8.10 -3.53
N SER A 449 -4.82 9.20 -3.53
CA SER A 449 -4.68 10.04 -2.34
C SER A 449 -4.49 11.51 -2.67
N PHE A 450 -4.85 12.36 -1.70
CA PHE A 450 -4.59 13.80 -1.72
C PHE A 450 -4.22 14.28 -0.30
N ALA A 451 -3.50 15.41 -0.20
CA ALA A 451 -3.07 15.96 1.08
C ALA A 451 -3.91 17.15 1.55
N LEU A 452 -3.96 17.37 2.86
CA LEU A 452 -4.30 18.63 3.50
C LEU A 452 -3.04 19.21 4.16
N ASN A 453 -2.53 20.31 3.63
CA ASN A 453 -1.35 21.01 4.14
C ASN A 453 -1.76 22.17 5.05
N LEU A 454 -1.08 22.31 6.17
CA LEU A 454 -1.23 23.39 7.14
C LEU A 454 -0.04 24.36 7.09
N THR A 455 -0.33 25.64 7.22
CA THR A 455 0.67 26.71 7.34
C THR A 455 0.36 27.56 8.57
N PRO A 456 1.08 27.37 9.69
CA PRO A 456 0.93 28.18 10.89
C PRO A 456 1.26 29.65 10.64
N SER A 457 0.56 30.57 11.32
CA SER A 457 0.91 31.99 11.27
C SER A 457 2.28 32.28 11.91
N ASP A 458 3.04 33.25 11.38
CA ASP A 458 4.42 33.61 11.77
C ASP A 458 4.70 33.81 13.29
N ASN A 459 3.65 33.97 14.10
CA ASN A 459 3.77 34.27 15.53
C ASN A 459 3.65 33.04 16.45
N VAL A 460 3.47 31.83 15.89
CA VAL A 460 3.39 30.59 16.66
C VAL A 460 4.54 29.69 16.25
N SER A 461 5.32 29.23 17.23
CA SER A 461 6.36 28.23 16.99
C SER A 461 5.75 26.85 17.20
N LEU A 462 5.41 26.18 16.09
CA LEU A 462 4.92 24.78 16.06
C LEU A 462 5.92 23.91 15.31
N GLY A 463 5.89 22.59 15.58
CA GLY A 463 6.61 21.62 14.77
C GLY A 463 6.17 21.70 13.31
N THR A 464 7.08 21.42 12.36
CA THR A 464 6.76 21.36 10.93
C THR A 464 6.48 19.95 10.43
N ALA A 465 7.03 18.94 11.10
CA ALA A 465 6.63 17.54 10.93
C ALA A 465 5.23 17.39 11.57
N GLY A 466 4.27 16.83 10.82
CA GLY A 466 2.86 16.73 11.23
C GLY A 466 1.89 17.75 10.60
N LEU A 467 2.40 18.77 9.89
CA LEU A 467 1.56 19.81 9.25
C LEU A 467 0.89 19.36 7.94
N SER A 468 1.01 18.10 7.55
CA SER A 468 0.36 17.53 6.37
C SER A 468 -0.23 16.18 6.74
N GLY A 469 -1.50 15.97 6.38
CA GLY A 469 -2.15 14.66 6.44
C GLY A 469 -2.62 14.25 5.05
N GLN A 470 -2.67 12.95 4.77
CA GLN A 470 -3.04 12.36 3.49
C GLN A 470 -4.36 11.60 3.61
N ALA A 471 -5.36 12.00 2.84
CA ALA A 471 -6.56 11.21 2.65
C ALA A 471 -6.34 10.14 1.58
N THR A 472 -6.77 8.92 1.86
CA THR A 472 -6.73 7.80 0.91
C THR A 472 -8.14 7.46 0.43
N LEU A 473 -8.32 7.41 -0.88
CA LEU A 473 -9.57 7.14 -1.58
C LEU A 473 -9.52 5.73 -2.15
N ILE A 474 -10.30 4.83 -1.55
CA ILE A 474 -10.44 3.44 -1.99
C ILE A 474 -11.54 3.37 -3.05
N ASP A 475 -11.18 2.99 -4.27
CA ASP A 475 -12.16 2.73 -5.32
C ASP A 475 -13.06 1.55 -4.94
N ASN A 476 -14.35 1.71 -5.17
CA ASN A 476 -15.39 0.74 -4.89
C ASN A 476 -16.03 0.17 -6.16
N ASP A 477 -15.56 0.58 -7.33
CA ASP A 477 -16.06 0.18 -8.63
C ASP A 477 -15.35 -1.04 -9.21
N THR A 478 -16.02 -1.70 -10.16
CA THR A 478 -15.46 -2.90 -10.81
C THR A 478 -14.54 -2.50 -11.97
N GLY A 479 -13.22 -2.70 -11.83
CA GLY A 479 -12.24 -2.38 -12.89
C GLY A 479 -10.78 -2.67 -12.50
N ILE A 480 -9.83 -2.10 -13.25
CA ILE A 480 -8.40 -2.07 -12.89
C ILE A 480 -8.27 -1.24 -11.62
N GLY A 481 -7.68 -1.77 -10.54
CA GLY A 481 -7.39 -0.99 -9.33
C GLY A 481 -7.86 -1.55 -7.99
N THR A 482 -8.58 -2.68 -7.97
CA THR A 482 -9.03 -3.31 -6.70
C THR A 482 -7.92 -3.96 -5.87
N GLN A 483 -6.67 -3.94 -6.33
CA GLN A 483 -5.55 -4.59 -5.66
C GLN A 483 -4.76 -3.54 -4.87
N PRO A 484 -4.42 -3.77 -3.59
CA PRO A 484 -3.66 -2.83 -2.80
C PRO A 484 -2.35 -2.40 -3.48
N VAL A 485 -1.96 -1.14 -3.28
CA VAL A 485 -0.70 -0.60 -3.80
C VAL A 485 0.34 -0.60 -2.69
N VAL A 486 1.46 -1.30 -2.90
CA VAL A 486 2.62 -1.30 -2.00
C VAL A 486 3.44 -0.03 -2.24
N SER A 487 3.74 0.71 -1.18
CA SER A 487 4.69 1.82 -1.19
C SER A 487 5.78 1.59 -0.15
N ILE A 488 6.93 2.27 -0.30
CA ILE A 488 8.03 2.21 0.65
C ILE A 488 8.57 3.60 0.92
N THR A 489 8.76 3.91 2.20
CA THR A 489 9.46 5.09 2.68
C THR A 489 10.55 4.66 3.66
N ASN A 490 11.57 5.48 3.82
CA ASN A 490 12.57 5.32 4.87
C ASN A 490 12.27 6.33 5.98
N VAL A 491 12.55 5.92 7.22
CA VAL A 491 12.68 6.86 8.33
C VAL A 491 14.18 7.05 8.53
N VAL A 492 14.67 8.29 8.36
CA VAL A 492 16.09 8.60 8.57
C VAL A 492 16.36 8.75 10.08
N GLU A 493 16.36 7.62 10.77
CA GLU A 493 16.69 7.53 12.18
C GLU A 493 17.77 6.49 12.39
N THR A 494 18.97 6.96 12.72
CA THR A 494 19.74 6.57 13.92
C THR A 494 21.17 7.08 13.80
N ALA A 495 21.68 7.63 14.90
CA ALA A 495 23.11 7.68 15.20
C ALA A 495 23.55 6.28 15.67
N GLU A 496 24.83 5.92 15.49
CA GLU A 496 25.43 4.61 15.81
C GLU A 496 25.26 4.09 17.27
N HIS A 497 24.70 4.86 18.21
CA HIS A 497 24.70 4.49 19.62
C HIS A 497 23.73 3.34 19.99
N TYR A 498 24.31 2.21 20.40
CA TYR A 498 23.69 0.98 20.95
C TYR A 498 22.57 0.35 20.09
N SER A 499 23.03 -0.41 19.09
CA SER A 499 22.26 -1.40 18.30
C SER A 499 21.38 -0.89 17.15
N GLY A 500 21.65 0.33 16.67
CA GLY A 500 20.86 1.03 15.64
C GLY A 500 20.36 0.16 14.49
N TYR A 501 19.13 0.43 14.04
CA TYR A 501 18.52 -0.20 12.89
C TYR A 501 18.13 0.87 11.89
N LEU A 502 18.40 0.60 10.62
CA LEU A 502 17.78 1.31 9.51
C LEU A 502 16.37 0.78 9.36
N ARG A 503 15.39 1.68 9.50
CA ARG A 503 13.97 1.35 9.37
C ARG A 503 13.43 1.78 8.00
N TYR A 504 12.70 0.87 7.37
CA TYR A 504 11.96 1.11 6.15
C TYR A 504 10.49 0.79 6.40
N ILE A 505 9.60 1.76 6.19
CA ILE A 505 8.17 1.57 6.33
C ILE A 505 7.62 1.17 4.96
N VAL A 506 6.93 0.04 4.91
CA VAL A 506 6.21 -0.44 3.74
C VAL A 506 4.72 -0.35 4.04
N THR A 507 3.95 0.30 3.17
CA THR A 507 2.51 0.46 3.33
C THR A 507 1.74 -0.13 2.17
N LEU A 508 0.50 -0.54 2.43
CA LEU A 508 -0.52 -0.81 1.44
C LEU A 508 -1.48 0.38 1.39
N SER A 509 -1.91 0.76 0.20
CA SER A 509 -2.93 1.80 0.01
C SER A 509 -4.27 1.44 0.66
N GLN A 510 -4.57 0.15 0.83
CA GLN A 510 -5.81 -0.33 1.43
C GLN A 510 -5.61 -1.70 2.07
N PRO A 511 -6.43 -2.08 3.06
CA PRO A 511 -6.40 -3.43 3.61
C PRO A 511 -6.77 -4.45 2.53
N SER A 512 -6.15 -5.63 2.61
CA SER A 512 -6.47 -6.78 1.74
C SER A 512 -7.23 -7.84 2.52
N ASP A 513 -8.22 -8.49 1.90
CA ASP A 513 -8.93 -9.63 2.48
C ASP A 513 -8.04 -10.89 2.59
N GLU A 514 -6.97 -10.93 1.80
CA GLU A 514 -5.98 -12.02 1.76
C GLU A 514 -4.58 -11.49 2.06
N ALA A 515 -3.68 -12.35 2.53
CA ALA A 515 -2.31 -11.92 2.82
C ALA A 515 -1.59 -11.39 1.57
N VAL A 516 -0.91 -10.25 1.71
CA VAL A 516 -0.06 -9.66 0.67
C VAL A 516 1.39 -9.98 0.99
N THR A 517 2.19 -10.35 0.01
CA THR A 517 3.62 -10.58 0.20
C THR A 517 4.45 -9.71 -0.73
N VAL A 518 5.56 -9.18 -0.25
CA VAL A 518 6.55 -8.46 -1.05
C VAL A 518 7.95 -8.89 -0.67
N ASP A 519 8.76 -9.26 -1.65
CA ASP A 519 10.16 -9.61 -1.43
C ASP A 519 10.97 -8.34 -1.24
N TYR A 520 11.93 -8.36 -0.32
CA TYR A 520 12.86 -7.27 -0.08
C TYR A 520 14.31 -7.75 -0.13
N SER A 521 15.17 -6.90 -0.68
CA SER A 521 16.62 -7.10 -0.70
C SER A 521 17.35 -5.83 -0.31
N THR A 522 18.35 -5.98 0.56
CA THR A 522 19.25 -4.91 0.97
C THR A 522 20.43 -4.81 -0.02
N GLN A 523 20.71 -3.60 -0.49
CA GLN A 523 21.90 -3.29 -1.28
C GLN A 523 22.74 -2.25 -0.53
N LEU A 524 24.01 -2.58 -0.29
CA LEU A 524 24.95 -1.62 0.29
C LEU A 524 25.22 -0.50 -0.73
N GLY A 525 25.08 0.75 -0.29
CA GLY A 525 25.47 1.91 -1.07
C GLY A 525 26.92 2.25 -0.81
N THR A 526 27.16 3.25 0.04
CA THR A 526 28.52 3.60 0.48
C THR A 526 28.96 2.81 1.72
N ALA A 527 28.02 2.13 2.38
CA ALA A 527 28.30 1.23 3.48
C ALA A 527 29.11 0.00 3.04
N LEU A 528 29.90 -0.52 3.96
CA LEU A 528 30.60 -1.79 3.87
C LEU A 528 29.80 -2.89 4.56
N ASP A 529 30.14 -4.14 4.25
CA ASP A 529 29.55 -5.31 4.90
C ASP A 529 29.90 -5.38 6.41
N SER A 530 30.96 -4.70 6.85
CA SER A 530 31.29 -4.57 8.28
C SER A 530 30.29 -3.75 9.06
N ASP A 531 29.59 -2.84 8.38
CA ASP A 531 28.79 -1.78 8.99
C ASP A 531 27.35 -2.28 9.25
N LEU A 532 27.04 -3.49 8.80
CA LEU A 532 25.80 -4.20 9.12
C LEU A 532 26.08 -5.41 10.02
N TYR A 533 25.20 -5.62 11.02
CA TYR A 533 25.36 -6.73 11.96
C TYR A 533 24.91 -8.06 11.33
N TYR A 534 25.87 -8.95 11.00
CA TYR A 534 25.58 -10.28 10.45
C TYR A 534 25.66 -11.43 11.45
N GLY A 535 24.58 -12.20 11.52
CA GLY A 535 24.60 -13.59 11.94
C GLY A 535 25.20 -14.53 10.88
N SER A 536 26.42 -14.28 10.41
CA SER A 536 27.22 -15.21 9.56
C SER A 536 26.73 -15.60 8.14
N SER A 537 25.72 -14.96 7.55
CA SER A 537 25.51 -14.98 6.08
C SER A 537 24.81 -13.71 5.58
N THR A 538 25.07 -13.32 4.33
CA THR A 538 24.41 -12.23 3.58
C THR A 538 22.90 -12.43 3.39
N ASP A 539 22.35 -13.55 3.85
CA ASP A 539 20.94 -13.91 3.71
C ASP A 539 20.04 -13.35 4.82
N SER A 540 20.59 -12.73 5.88
CA SER A 540 19.78 -12.28 7.03
C SER A 540 19.06 -10.94 6.84
N ASN A 541 19.44 -10.14 5.84
CA ASN A 541 18.91 -8.80 5.57
C ASN A 541 18.06 -8.75 4.29
N ASN A 542 17.70 -9.91 3.75
CA ASN A 542 16.81 -10.11 2.60
C ASN A 542 15.70 -11.05 3.05
N GLY A 543 14.52 -10.95 2.44
CA GLY A 543 13.42 -11.85 2.78
C GLY A 543 12.12 -11.48 2.09
N THR A 544 11.04 -12.00 2.64
CA THR A 544 9.68 -11.66 2.21
C THR A 544 8.97 -11.01 3.38
N LEU A 545 8.41 -9.83 3.15
CA LEU A 545 7.52 -9.15 4.07
C LEU A 545 6.09 -9.59 3.74
N THR A 546 5.39 -10.15 4.72
CA THR A 546 3.98 -10.55 4.60
C THR A 546 3.12 -9.57 5.35
N PHE A 547 2.15 -8.94 4.70
CA PHE A 547 1.01 -8.30 5.33
C PHE A 547 -0.07 -9.37 5.54
N GLU A 548 -0.51 -9.58 6.77
CA GLU A 548 -1.68 -10.41 7.04
C GLU A 548 -2.96 -9.73 6.51
N ALA A 549 -4.06 -10.47 6.38
CA ALA A 549 -5.33 -9.88 5.96
C ALA A 549 -5.71 -8.69 6.89
N GLY A 550 -6.15 -7.58 6.30
CA GLY A 550 -6.43 -6.32 7.01
C GLY A 550 -5.21 -5.45 7.33
N GLU A 551 -3.97 -5.95 7.19
CA GLU A 551 -2.76 -5.23 7.55
C GLU A 551 -2.33 -4.24 6.45
N THR A 552 -2.21 -2.94 6.76
CA THR A 552 -1.83 -1.89 5.78
C THR A 552 -0.43 -1.30 5.92
N SER A 553 0.33 -1.63 6.96
CA SER A 553 1.69 -1.12 7.15
C SER A 553 2.56 -2.11 7.92
N ARG A 554 3.83 -2.20 7.55
CA ARG A 554 4.86 -2.95 8.27
C ARG A 554 6.21 -2.28 8.11
N SER A 555 7.11 -2.54 9.05
CA SER A 555 8.48 -2.07 8.97
C SER A 555 9.47 -3.20 8.68
N ILE A 556 10.47 -2.91 7.87
CA ILE A 556 11.67 -3.74 7.68
C ILE A 556 12.82 -3.07 8.43
N TYR A 557 13.53 -3.86 9.22
CA TYR A 557 14.63 -3.41 10.08
C TYR A 557 15.95 -4.03 9.65
N ILE A 558 16.92 -3.19 9.28
CA ILE A 558 18.27 -3.62 8.92
C ILE A 558 19.22 -3.14 10.02
N ARG A 559 19.86 -4.07 10.72
CA ARG A 559 20.69 -3.73 11.87
C ARG A 559 22.07 -3.20 11.45
N ALA A 560 22.40 -2.00 11.90
CA ALA A 560 23.74 -1.44 11.79
C ALA A 560 24.67 -2.04 12.86
N ALA A 561 25.96 -2.14 12.53
CA ALA A 561 27.00 -2.60 13.44
C ALA A 561 27.70 -1.38 14.03
N SER A 562 27.46 -1.10 15.31
CA SER A 562 28.17 -0.02 16.00
C SER A 562 29.68 -0.26 16.07
N ASP A 563 30.50 0.76 15.80
CA ASP A 563 31.93 0.73 16.11
C ASP A 563 32.47 1.93 16.94
N THR A 564 33.69 2.39 16.67
CA THR A 564 34.35 3.52 17.38
C THR A 564 35.20 4.38 16.43
N GLU A 565 35.08 4.19 15.12
CA GLU A 565 35.89 4.83 14.08
C GLU A 565 35.16 6.05 13.52
N ASP A 566 35.85 7.19 13.39
CA ASP A 566 35.29 8.45 12.83
C ASP A 566 35.23 8.33 11.29
N GLU A 567 34.06 7.95 10.79
CA GLU A 567 33.77 7.69 9.37
C GLU A 567 32.76 8.72 8.79
N ARG A 568 32.05 8.43 7.69
CA ARG A 568 31.14 9.40 7.06
C ARG A 568 29.83 8.72 6.75
N ASP A 569 28.71 9.27 7.22
CA ASP A 569 27.38 8.69 7.05
C ASP A 569 27.22 7.80 5.79
N GLU A 570 26.98 6.51 5.98
CA GLU A 570 27.03 5.54 4.91
C GLU A 570 25.63 5.15 4.41
N SER A 571 25.40 5.22 3.09
CA SER A 571 24.10 4.89 2.54
C SER A 571 23.86 3.38 2.40
N VAL A 572 22.63 2.96 2.66
CA VAL A 572 22.10 1.61 2.45
C VAL A 572 20.77 1.74 1.71
N PHE A 573 20.51 0.84 0.78
CA PHE A 573 19.28 0.81 0.00
C PHE A 573 18.47 -0.44 0.32
N LEU A 574 17.15 -0.31 0.35
CA LEU A 574 16.23 -1.44 0.42
C LEU A 574 15.35 -1.44 -0.84
N THR A 575 15.35 -2.57 -1.56
CA THR A 575 14.54 -2.73 -2.77
C THR A 575 13.43 -3.75 -2.55
N LEU A 576 12.20 -3.40 -2.89
CA LEU A 576 11.02 -4.26 -2.90
C LEU A 576 10.73 -4.79 -4.30
N ARG A 577 10.35 -6.07 -4.43
CA ARG A 577 10.03 -6.76 -5.69
C ARG A 577 8.95 -7.82 -5.47
N ASN A 578 8.43 -8.39 -6.57
CA ASN A 578 7.56 -9.57 -6.56
C ASN A 578 6.36 -9.45 -5.61
N ALA A 579 5.69 -8.29 -5.62
CA ALA A 579 4.47 -8.13 -4.85
C ALA A 579 3.40 -9.13 -5.34
N SER A 580 2.80 -9.87 -4.41
CA SER A 580 1.71 -10.82 -4.67
C SER A 580 0.51 -10.44 -3.82
N GLY A 581 -0.67 -10.36 -4.46
CA GLY A 581 -1.88 -9.84 -3.82
C GLY A 581 -1.91 -8.31 -3.75
N ALA A 582 -0.89 -7.63 -4.28
CA ALA A 582 -0.74 -6.19 -4.37
C ALA A 582 0.12 -5.84 -5.59
N VAL A 583 0.06 -4.58 -6.01
CA VAL A 583 0.94 -4.01 -7.05
C VAL A 583 1.91 -3.02 -6.42
N LEU A 584 3.13 -2.90 -6.94
CA LEU A 584 4.06 -1.87 -6.48
C LEU A 584 3.64 -0.49 -7.00
N ALA A 585 3.87 0.55 -6.22
CA ALA A 585 3.53 1.93 -6.56
C ALA A 585 4.07 2.35 -7.95
N GLY A 586 3.25 3.09 -8.68
CA GLY A 586 3.55 3.53 -10.05
C GLY A 586 3.58 2.40 -11.09
N GLY A 587 3.14 1.18 -10.75
CA GLY A 587 3.21 0.01 -11.64
C GLY A 587 4.64 -0.46 -11.90
N SER A 588 5.58 -0.12 -11.00
CA SER A 588 7.01 -0.41 -11.16
C SER A 588 7.33 -1.88 -10.87
N ASP A 589 8.34 -2.46 -11.52
CA ASP A 589 8.81 -3.82 -11.18
C ASP A 589 9.59 -3.89 -9.86
N SER A 590 10.04 -2.73 -9.36
CA SER A 590 10.68 -2.61 -8.07
C SER A 590 10.53 -1.22 -7.47
N LEU A 591 10.49 -1.12 -6.14
CA LEU A 591 10.59 0.14 -5.40
C LEU A 591 11.88 0.15 -4.58
N THR A 592 12.55 1.29 -4.49
CA THR A 592 13.75 1.41 -3.65
C THR A 592 13.62 2.59 -2.70
N ALA A 593 14.01 2.38 -1.46
CA ALA A 593 14.18 3.44 -0.46
C ALA A 593 15.64 3.54 -0.03
N THR A 594 16.05 4.73 0.39
CA THR A 594 17.44 5.06 0.77
C THR A 594 17.51 5.40 2.25
N ASN A 595 18.39 4.75 3.01
CA ASN A 595 18.66 5.12 4.39
C ASN A 595 20.17 5.32 4.61
N PHE A 596 20.56 5.90 5.74
CA PHE A 596 21.94 6.20 6.09
C PHE A 596 22.27 5.67 7.49
N ILE A 597 23.39 4.96 7.61
CA ILE A 597 24.07 4.75 8.87
C ILE A 597 24.73 6.10 9.20
N ARG A 598 24.42 6.71 10.34
CA ARG A 598 25.01 8.01 10.70
C ARG A 598 26.15 7.80 11.68
N ASP A 599 27.32 8.31 11.31
CA ASP A 599 28.50 8.27 12.17
C ASP A 599 28.29 9.18 13.40
N ASP A 600 28.51 8.62 14.58
CA ASP A 600 28.44 9.32 15.87
C ASP A 600 29.81 9.44 16.57
N ASP A 601 30.87 8.91 15.96
CA ASP A 601 32.21 8.88 16.50
C ASP A 601 33.05 10.04 15.95
N GLY A 602 33.27 11.10 16.73
CA GLY A 602 34.30 12.11 16.41
C GLY A 602 33.79 13.53 16.16
N VAL A 603 34.53 14.32 15.36
CA VAL A 603 34.25 15.75 15.15
C VAL A 603 34.35 16.13 13.67
N GLY A 604 33.20 16.25 13.00
CA GLY A 604 33.13 16.58 11.57
C GLY A 604 31.71 16.86 11.10
N LEU A 605 31.58 17.38 9.87
CA LEU A 605 30.30 17.40 9.16
C LEU A 605 30.24 16.10 8.33
N ASN A 606 29.64 15.05 8.89
CA ASN A 606 29.61 13.70 8.31
C ASN A 606 28.53 13.52 7.23
N ILE A 607 28.00 14.61 6.68
CA ILE A 607 26.90 14.58 5.70
C ILE A 607 27.29 13.74 4.48
N ALA A 608 26.46 12.78 4.11
CA ALA A 608 26.55 12.06 2.84
C ALA A 608 25.38 12.40 1.93
N ALA A 609 25.55 12.11 0.64
CA ALA A 609 24.46 12.10 -0.33
C ALA A 609 24.42 10.74 -1.02
N ALA A 610 23.23 10.27 -1.30
CA ALA A 610 23.02 9.04 -2.04
C ALA A 610 22.00 9.28 -3.16
N GLY A 611 22.40 8.96 -4.39
CA GLY A 611 21.44 8.78 -5.47
C GLY A 611 20.76 7.42 -5.33
N GLN A 612 19.45 7.35 -5.57
CA GLN A 612 18.70 6.11 -5.50
C GLN A 612 19.09 5.19 -6.69
N PRO A 613 19.49 3.93 -6.45
CA PRO A 613 19.84 3.01 -7.53
C PRO A 613 18.62 2.72 -8.38
N MET A 614 18.82 2.69 -9.68
CA MET A 614 17.75 2.45 -10.64
C MET A 614 18.28 1.64 -11.82
N THR A 615 17.41 0.78 -12.34
CA THR A 615 17.57 0.12 -13.63
C THR A 615 16.57 0.76 -14.58
N VAL A 616 17.05 1.23 -15.73
CA VAL A 616 16.22 1.92 -16.71
C VAL A 616 16.31 1.19 -18.03
N GLY A 617 15.15 0.75 -18.53
CA GLY A 617 15.00 0.26 -19.88
C GLY A 617 15.20 1.40 -20.88
N GLU A 618 15.95 1.13 -21.94
CA GLU A 618 16.04 2.03 -23.08
C GLU A 618 14.65 2.19 -23.71
N PRO A 619 14.29 3.42 -24.15
CA PRO A 619 13.04 3.62 -24.86
C PRO A 619 13.08 2.90 -26.21
N ALA A 620 11.94 2.39 -26.66
CA ALA A 620 11.81 1.78 -27.99
C ALA A 620 12.26 2.72 -29.12
N GLU A 621 12.00 4.03 -28.99
CA GLU A 621 12.49 5.05 -29.91
C GLU A 621 12.77 6.39 -29.19
N GLY A 622 13.68 7.19 -29.74
CA GLY A 622 13.88 8.57 -29.33
C GLY A 622 14.63 8.74 -28.01
N VAL A 623 14.04 9.48 -27.06
CA VAL A 623 14.64 9.74 -25.73
C VAL A 623 13.59 9.65 -24.63
N ALA A 624 13.94 9.00 -23.52
CA ALA A 624 13.15 8.95 -22.29
C ALA A 624 13.79 9.87 -21.25
N THR A 625 12.99 10.70 -20.58
CA THR A 625 13.51 11.53 -19.46
C THR A 625 13.36 10.75 -18.17
N ILE A 626 14.46 10.61 -17.43
CA ILE A 626 14.47 9.98 -16.12
C ILE A 626 14.92 10.98 -15.05
N THR A 627 14.42 10.75 -13.83
CA THR A 627 14.76 11.54 -12.66
C THR A 627 15.39 10.58 -11.65
N VAL A 628 16.60 10.91 -11.19
CA VAL A 628 17.35 10.17 -10.17
C VAL A 628 17.18 10.92 -8.86
N PRO A 629 16.40 10.41 -7.90
CA PRO A 629 16.31 11.00 -6.56
C PRO A 629 17.68 10.99 -5.88
N VAL A 630 17.99 12.06 -5.16
CA VAL A 630 19.22 12.21 -4.37
C VAL A 630 18.85 12.74 -2.99
N THR A 631 19.21 11.98 -1.96
CA THR A 631 18.92 12.33 -0.57
C THR A 631 20.23 12.59 0.19
N LEU A 632 20.21 13.55 1.11
CA LEU A 632 21.27 13.82 2.08
C LEU A 632 20.99 13.10 3.39
N SER A 633 22.03 12.57 4.02
CA SER A 633 21.92 11.93 5.35
C SER A 633 21.39 12.90 6.42
N ARG A 634 21.66 14.20 6.26
CA ARG A 634 21.23 15.30 7.12
C ARG A 634 21.00 16.57 6.31
N ALA A 635 20.02 17.36 6.71
CA ALA A 635 19.77 18.67 6.13
C ALA A 635 20.97 19.62 6.39
N PRO A 636 21.38 20.44 5.41
CA PRO A 636 22.46 21.38 5.62
C PRO A 636 21.97 22.64 6.36
N ASP A 637 22.81 23.23 7.21
CA ASP A 637 22.51 24.48 7.92
C ASP A 637 22.41 25.71 6.99
N SER A 638 22.91 25.58 5.77
CA SER A 638 22.96 26.62 4.75
C SER A 638 22.91 25.97 3.37
N GLU A 639 22.58 26.75 2.34
CA GLU A 639 22.47 26.24 0.97
C GLU A 639 23.71 25.42 0.55
N LEU A 640 23.48 24.17 0.16
CA LEU A 640 24.51 23.25 -0.33
C LEU A 640 24.30 23.00 -1.83
N THR A 641 25.25 23.44 -2.65
CA THR A 641 25.26 23.11 -4.08
C THR A 641 26.32 22.07 -4.39
N LEU A 642 25.92 21.00 -5.09
CA LEU A 642 26.74 19.92 -5.61
C LEU A 642 26.77 19.98 -7.14
N ASN A 643 27.96 19.94 -7.74
CA ASN A 643 28.13 19.65 -9.15
C ASN A 643 27.93 18.16 -9.39
N VAL A 644 27.13 17.82 -10.40
CA VAL A 644 26.88 16.44 -10.83
C VAL A 644 27.80 16.14 -12.01
N VAL A 645 28.64 15.11 -11.87
CA VAL A 645 29.65 14.73 -12.86
C VAL A 645 29.53 13.25 -13.17
N VAL A 646 29.42 12.89 -14.45
CA VAL A 646 29.57 11.50 -14.88
C VAL A 646 31.05 11.14 -14.83
N ASN A 647 31.43 10.14 -14.02
CA ASN A 647 32.81 9.73 -13.84
C ASN A 647 32.95 8.21 -13.79
N GLY A 648 32.70 7.55 -14.92
CA GLY A 648 32.82 6.10 -15.07
C GLY A 648 31.56 5.49 -15.67
N GLY A 649 31.47 4.16 -15.60
CA GLY A 649 30.43 3.39 -16.25
C GLY A 649 30.82 2.90 -17.64
N THR A 650 29.98 2.05 -18.22
CA THR A 650 30.12 1.58 -19.61
C THR A 650 29.34 2.46 -20.58
N ALA A 651 28.25 3.09 -20.12
CA ALA A 651 27.43 3.99 -20.91
C ALA A 651 28.14 5.31 -21.20
N SER A 652 27.98 5.77 -22.44
CA SER A 652 28.58 6.94 -23.06
C SER A 652 27.62 8.12 -23.14
N ASN A 653 27.95 9.19 -22.43
CA ASN A 653 27.21 10.45 -22.49
C ASN A 653 27.19 11.03 -23.93
N GLY A 654 25.99 11.27 -24.44
CA GLY A 654 25.67 11.73 -25.79
C GLY A 654 25.19 10.61 -26.72
N SER A 655 25.59 9.36 -26.48
CA SER A 655 25.12 8.19 -27.23
C SER A 655 23.96 7.52 -26.50
N ASP A 656 24.18 7.11 -25.25
CA ASP A 656 23.26 6.22 -24.52
C ASP A 656 22.42 7.03 -23.53
N PHE A 657 22.96 8.17 -23.08
CA PHE A 657 22.21 9.12 -22.25
C PHE A 657 22.72 10.55 -22.41
N SER A 658 21.96 11.55 -21.96
CA SER A 658 22.36 12.95 -21.85
C SER A 658 22.06 13.51 -20.46
N LEU A 659 23.07 13.98 -19.73
CA LEU A 659 22.89 14.62 -18.42
C LEU A 659 22.31 16.04 -18.57
N ILE A 660 21.14 16.31 -17.98
CA ILE A 660 20.47 17.62 -18.02
C ILE A 660 20.83 18.44 -16.78
N THR A 661 20.75 17.85 -15.59
CA THR A 661 21.09 18.52 -14.31
C THR A 661 22.58 18.38 -14.03
N ASN A 662 23.34 19.47 -14.16
CA ASN A 662 24.79 19.51 -13.88
C ASN A 662 25.13 20.16 -12.52
N GLN A 663 24.16 20.77 -11.86
CA GLN A 663 24.23 21.28 -10.49
C GLN A 663 22.94 20.95 -9.74
N LEU A 664 23.09 20.43 -8.54
CA LEU A 664 22.02 20.10 -7.61
C LEU A 664 22.15 20.99 -6.38
N THR A 665 21.09 21.69 -5.98
CA THR A 665 21.09 22.63 -4.85
C THR A 665 20.07 22.20 -3.82
N PHE A 666 20.51 22.07 -2.57
CA PHE A 666 19.69 21.83 -1.40
C PHE A 666 19.59 23.11 -0.58
N ALA A 667 18.37 23.55 -0.26
CA ALA A 667 18.15 24.68 0.64
C ALA A 667 18.51 24.30 2.09
N ALA A 668 18.69 25.30 2.96
CA ALA A 668 18.85 25.04 4.38
C ALA A 668 17.62 24.30 4.92
N GLY A 669 17.84 23.22 5.68
CA GLY A 669 16.74 22.38 6.18
C GLY A 669 16.23 21.31 5.19
N GLN A 670 16.78 21.23 3.97
CA GLN A 670 16.31 20.32 2.93
C GLN A 670 17.26 19.13 2.72
N THR A 671 16.72 17.91 2.68
CA THR A 671 17.49 16.67 2.45
C THR A 671 17.37 16.13 1.04
N ASP A 672 16.30 16.45 0.31
CA ASP A 672 15.98 15.79 -0.95
C ASP A 672 16.13 16.70 -2.16
N GLY A 673 16.59 16.10 -3.25
CA GLY A 673 16.79 16.73 -4.55
C GLY A 673 16.80 15.69 -5.65
N ALA A 674 16.97 16.11 -6.91
CA ALA A 674 16.97 15.16 -8.02
C ALA A 674 17.87 15.57 -9.18
N VAL A 675 18.48 14.57 -9.82
CA VAL A 675 19.22 14.72 -11.09
C VAL A 675 18.30 14.31 -12.23
N VAL A 676 18.16 15.18 -13.23
CA VAL A 676 17.41 14.87 -14.46
C VAL A 676 18.40 14.51 -15.56
N MET A 677 18.09 13.45 -16.30
CA MET A 677 18.83 13.01 -17.47
C MET A 677 17.88 12.41 -18.51
N GLN A 678 18.37 12.29 -19.75
CA GLN A 678 17.66 11.61 -20.83
C GLN A 678 18.38 10.32 -21.17
N VAL A 679 17.68 9.21 -21.27
CA VAL A 679 18.18 7.95 -21.84
C VAL A 679 17.79 7.95 -23.30
N ASN A 680 18.75 7.66 -24.18
CA ASN A 680 18.53 7.62 -25.61
C ASN A 680 18.18 6.19 -26.00
N ALA A 681 17.31 6.01 -27.00
CA ALA A 681 17.15 4.73 -27.64
C ALA A 681 18.43 4.39 -28.42
N ASP A 682 18.95 3.19 -28.22
CA ASP A 682 19.75 2.55 -29.23
C ASP A 682 19.22 1.13 -29.50
N PHE A 683 19.43 0.64 -30.72
CA PHE A 683 18.94 -0.67 -31.16
C PHE A 683 20.06 -1.72 -31.11
N LEU A 684 21.13 -1.45 -30.37
CA LEU A 684 22.23 -2.38 -30.24
C LEU A 684 21.91 -3.32 -29.07
N ASN A 685 21.86 -4.62 -29.35
CA ASN A 685 21.78 -5.60 -28.29
C ASN A 685 23.13 -5.66 -27.54
N GLU A 686 23.26 -4.83 -26.51
CA GLU A 686 24.46 -4.73 -25.68
C GLU A 686 24.26 -5.39 -24.31
N ASN A 687 25.36 -5.60 -23.58
CA ASN A 687 25.22 -6.02 -22.17
C ASN A 687 24.73 -4.82 -21.36
N PRO A 688 23.98 -5.02 -20.25
CA PRO A 688 23.55 -3.93 -19.40
C PRO A 688 24.67 -2.95 -19.10
N GLU A 689 24.41 -1.69 -19.39
CA GLU A 689 25.39 -0.64 -19.24
C GLU A 689 25.25 0.08 -17.91
N THR A 690 26.29 0.82 -17.51
CA THR A 690 26.29 1.55 -16.25
C THR A 690 26.63 3.01 -16.47
N ILE A 691 25.96 3.90 -15.74
CA ILE A 691 26.31 5.31 -15.62
C ILE A 691 26.75 5.55 -14.18
N VAL A 692 27.96 6.07 -14.00
CA VAL A 692 28.47 6.39 -12.67
C VAL A 692 28.44 7.90 -12.42
N LEU A 693 27.55 8.35 -11.55
CA LEU A 693 27.39 9.75 -11.13
C LEU A 693 28.21 10.05 -9.87
N ASN A 694 28.95 11.16 -9.90
CA ASN A 694 29.72 11.68 -8.77
C ASN A 694 29.20 13.07 -8.38
N TYR A 695 29.06 13.28 -7.07
CA TYR A 695 28.58 14.55 -6.52
C TYR A 695 29.73 15.30 -5.82
N GLN A 696 30.05 16.48 -6.34
CA GLN A 696 31.16 17.29 -5.84
C GLN A 696 30.66 18.65 -5.39
N PRO A 697 30.93 19.10 -4.15
CA PRO A 697 30.55 20.43 -3.69
C PRO A 697 31.04 21.51 -4.65
N ALA A 698 30.15 22.43 -5.02
CA ALA A 698 30.51 23.59 -5.80
C ALA A 698 31.51 24.48 -5.04
N THR A 699 32.30 25.25 -5.78
CA THR A 699 33.29 26.15 -5.16
C THR A 699 32.56 27.20 -4.30
N GLY A 700 32.82 27.17 -2.98
CA GLY A 700 32.18 28.08 -2.03
C GLY A 700 31.05 27.45 -1.20
N SER A 701 30.67 26.20 -1.49
CA SER A 701 29.78 25.41 -0.62
C SER A 701 30.44 25.12 0.73
N SER A 702 29.62 24.98 1.78
CA SER A 702 30.05 24.71 3.17
C SER A 702 30.58 23.29 3.40
N PHE A 703 30.47 22.40 2.41
CA PHE A 703 30.90 21.00 2.49
C PHE A 703 32.29 20.77 1.86
N ALA A 704 33.15 20.01 2.54
CA ALA A 704 34.49 19.67 2.07
C ALA A 704 34.63 18.15 1.86
N GLY A 705 34.76 17.71 0.60
CA GLY A 705 34.95 16.30 0.26
C GLY A 705 34.45 15.95 -1.14
N VAL A 706 34.48 14.66 -1.47
CA VAL A 706 33.77 14.09 -2.62
C VAL A 706 32.80 13.07 -2.05
N ILE A 707 31.52 13.19 -2.43
CA ILE A 707 30.52 12.22 -2.04
C ILE A 707 30.63 11.03 -3.02
N PRO A 708 30.56 9.77 -2.53
CA PRO A 708 30.91 8.61 -3.34
C PRO A 708 30.05 8.41 -4.60
N GLU A 709 30.49 7.47 -5.42
CA GLU A 709 29.98 7.22 -6.76
C GLU A 709 28.63 6.47 -6.71
N HIS A 710 27.71 6.85 -7.58
CA HIS A 710 26.38 6.27 -7.70
C HIS A 710 26.23 5.60 -9.07
N THR A 711 25.72 4.37 -9.13
CA THR A 711 25.57 3.63 -10.39
C THR A 711 24.10 3.50 -10.79
N ILE A 712 23.79 3.94 -12.00
CA ILE A 712 22.53 3.69 -12.71
C ILE A 712 22.81 2.59 -13.72
N THR A 713 21.92 1.59 -13.83
CA THR A 713 22.03 0.54 -14.85
C THR A 713 21.09 0.85 -16.00
N LEU A 714 21.59 0.85 -17.22
CA LEU A 714 20.77 0.87 -18.43
C LEU A 714 20.62 -0.57 -18.93
N THR A 715 19.39 -0.96 -19.24
CA THR A 715 19.09 -2.25 -19.87
C THR A 715 18.43 -2.00 -21.20
N ASN A 716 18.67 -2.87 -22.17
CA ASN A 716 18.03 -2.78 -23.47
C ASN A 716 16.51 -2.87 -23.34
N TYR A 717 15.81 -2.46 -24.40
CA TYR A 717 14.38 -2.69 -24.57
C TYR A 717 14.02 -4.19 -24.38
N ALA A 718 12.83 -4.46 -23.84
CA ALA A 718 12.39 -5.72 -23.22
C ALA A 718 12.92 -7.02 -23.86
N GLN A 719 13.46 -7.92 -23.03
CA GLN A 719 13.96 -9.24 -23.45
C GLN A 719 12.91 -10.34 -23.25
N ALA A 720 13.01 -11.39 -24.09
CA ALA A 720 12.31 -12.65 -23.92
C ALA A 720 12.69 -13.35 -22.60
N THR A 721 11.74 -14.08 -22.04
CA THR A 721 11.81 -14.86 -20.82
C THR A 721 11.42 -16.31 -21.11
N GLU A 722 11.35 -17.17 -20.09
CA GLU A 722 10.86 -18.56 -20.23
C GLU A 722 9.34 -18.65 -19.98
N GLY A 723 8.62 -17.54 -20.14
CA GLY A 723 7.17 -17.45 -19.98
C GLY A 723 6.54 -16.69 -21.14
N ASP A 724 5.21 -16.63 -21.19
CA ASP A 724 4.48 -16.04 -22.32
C ASP A 724 4.83 -14.55 -22.55
N ASP A 725 5.47 -14.26 -23.69
CA ASP A 725 5.95 -12.94 -24.06
C ASP A 725 5.22 -12.35 -25.29
N THR A 726 5.29 -11.02 -25.41
CA THR A 726 4.88 -10.31 -26.63
C THR A 726 6.06 -9.45 -27.10
N LEU A 727 6.66 -9.87 -28.21
CA LEU A 727 7.89 -9.30 -28.78
C LEU A 727 7.58 -8.65 -30.13
N THR A 728 8.16 -7.49 -30.38
CA THR A 728 8.03 -6.77 -31.66
C THR A 728 9.38 -6.19 -32.04
N GLY A 729 9.82 -6.50 -33.25
CA GLY A 729 11.00 -5.94 -33.90
C GLY A 729 10.79 -4.50 -34.34
N SER A 730 11.67 -4.06 -35.20
CA SER A 730 11.78 -2.74 -35.80
C SER A 730 11.50 -2.82 -37.30
N ASP A 731 11.55 -1.69 -38.02
CA ASP A 731 11.43 -1.69 -39.49
C ASP A 731 12.75 -2.09 -40.21
N GLY A 732 13.65 -2.86 -39.57
CA GLY A 732 14.90 -3.33 -40.18
C GLY A 732 15.30 -4.72 -39.70
N ASP A 733 16.33 -5.33 -40.32
CA ASP A 733 16.72 -6.73 -40.08
C ASP A 733 16.95 -7.06 -38.59
N ASP A 734 16.03 -7.83 -38.00
CA ASP A 734 16.01 -8.20 -36.59
C ASP A 734 16.39 -9.66 -36.32
N SER A 735 16.82 -9.93 -35.08
CA SER A 735 17.07 -11.29 -34.61
C SER A 735 16.45 -11.48 -33.24
N ILE A 736 15.36 -12.28 -33.19
CA ILE A 736 14.56 -12.50 -31.99
C ILE A 736 14.52 -13.99 -31.67
N ASP A 737 14.81 -14.34 -30.42
CA ASP A 737 14.65 -15.67 -29.83
C ASP A 737 13.72 -15.53 -28.63
N ALA A 738 12.50 -16.04 -28.74
CA ALA A 738 11.46 -15.93 -27.71
C ALA A 738 11.59 -16.96 -26.59
N LEU A 739 12.54 -17.90 -26.70
CA LEU A 739 12.88 -18.93 -25.72
C LEU A 739 11.80 -19.99 -25.48
N GLY A 740 10.82 -19.74 -24.65
CA GLY A 740 9.81 -20.74 -24.34
C GLY A 740 8.69 -20.11 -23.54
N GLY A 741 7.48 -20.65 -23.66
CA GLY A 741 6.28 -19.90 -23.35
C GLY A 741 5.30 -20.00 -24.51
N ASN A 742 4.17 -19.30 -24.45
CA ASN A 742 3.29 -19.13 -25.60
C ASN A 742 3.44 -17.71 -26.11
N ASP A 743 4.34 -17.53 -27.06
CA ASP A 743 4.87 -16.24 -27.43
C ASP A 743 4.15 -15.63 -28.63
N ARG A 744 4.12 -14.29 -28.66
CA ARG A 744 3.67 -13.53 -29.82
C ARG A 744 4.83 -12.69 -30.35
N VAL A 745 5.36 -13.07 -31.50
CA VAL A 745 6.54 -12.44 -32.12
C VAL A 745 6.17 -11.77 -33.44
N SER A 746 6.61 -10.54 -33.66
CA SER A 746 6.40 -9.78 -34.90
C SER A 746 7.71 -9.13 -35.36
N GLY A 747 8.18 -9.41 -36.58
CA GLY A 747 9.38 -8.83 -37.18
C GLY A 747 9.16 -7.39 -37.67
N LEU A 748 8.07 -7.17 -38.44
CA LEU A 748 7.71 -5.93 -39.16
C LEU A 748 8.38 -5.86 -40.54
N ASP A 749 8.97 -4.72 -40.93
CA ASP A 749 9.72 -4.61 -42.19
C ASP A 749 11.17 -5.03 -41.92
N GLY A 750 11.85 -5.69 -42.86
CA GLY A 750 13.24 -6.14 -42.65
C GLY A 750 13.42 -7.59 -43.06
N ASN A 751 14.67 -8.04 -43.18
CA ASN A 751 14.95 -9.47 -43.35
C ASN A 751 15.26 -10.07 -41.98
N ASP A 752 14.26 -10.67 -41.35
CA ASP A 752 14.28 -11.02 -39.94
C ASP A 752 14.65 -12.48 -39.68
N SER A 753 15.17 -12.75 -38.49
CA SER A 753 15.45 -14.09 -37.98
C SER A 753 14.71 -14.30 -36.67
N LEU A 754 13.57 -14.97 -36.72
CA LEU A 754 12.64 -15.13 -35.60
C LEU A 754 12.53 -16.60 -35.16
N SER A 755 12.59 -16.86 -33.85
CA SER A 755 12.40 -18.18 -33.23
C SER A 755 11.36 -18.10 -32.10
N GLY A 756 10.35 -18.98 -32.12
CA GLY A 756 9.33 -19.10 -31.07
C GLY A 756 9.87 -19.82 -29.83
N GLY A 757 10.48 -20.99 -30.02
CA GLY A 757 11.06 -21.73 -28.91
C GLY A 757 10.20 -22.93 -28.50
N ASP A 758 10.13 -23.27 -27.21
CA ASP A 758 9.22 -24.34 -26.74
C ASP A 758 7.85 -23.75 -26.37
N GLY A 759 6.78 -24.13 -27.07
CA GLY A 759 5.41 -23.84 -26.63
C GLY A 759 4.38 -23.70 -27.75
N THR A 760 3.44 -22.76 -27.62
CA THR A 760 2.41 -22.51 -28.65
C THR A 760 2.55 -21.07 -29.11
N ASP A 761 3.32 -20.87 -30.17
CA ASP A 761 3.78 -19.55 -30.57
C ASP A 761 3.00 -19.02 -31.77
N THR A 762 2.93 -17.69 -31.85
CA THR A 762 2.45 -16.98 -33.03
C THR A 762 3.54 -16.05 -33.54
N ILE A 763 4.09 -16.39 -34.70
CA ILE A 763 5.22 -15.67 -35.32
C ILE A 763 4.74 -15.01 -36.62
N SER A 764 5.09 -13.73 -36.81
CA SER A 764 4.87 -12.98 -38.05
C SER A 764 6.20 -12.37 -38.49
N GLY A 765 6.70 -12.74 -39.67
CA GLY A 765 7.88 -12.12 -40.29
C GLY A 765 7.57 -10.68 -40.66
N GLY A 766 6.73 -10.50 -41.67
CA GLY A 766 6.24 -9.19 -42.08
C GLY A 766 6.64 -8.90 -43.52
N ALA A 767 7.44 -7.88 -43.79
CA ALA A 767 7.88 -7.55 -45.14
C ALA A 767 9.41 -7.64 -45.28
N GLY A 768 9.88 -8.52 -46.15
CA GLY A 768 11.30 -8.81 -46.38
C GLY A 768 11.51 -10.31 -46.47
N ASP A 769 12.73 -10.75 -46.74
CA ASP A 769 13.00 -12.20 -46.86
C ASP A 769 13.37 -12.75 -45.46
N ASP A 770 12.41 -13.41 -44.80
CA ASP A 770 12.49 -13.79 -43.39
C ASP A 770 12.92 -15.24 -43.16
N THR A 771 13.50 -15.51 -42.00
CA THR A 771 13.80 -16.86 -41.49
C THR A 771 13.04 -17.10 -40.20
N LEU A 772 12.06 -17.99 -40.24
CA LEU A 772 11.10 -18.23 -39.16
C LEU A 772 11.18 -19.68 -38.67
N ILE A 773 11.30 -19.87 -37.35
CA ILE A 773 11.36 -21.18 -36.70
C ILE A 773 10.31 -21.23 -35.59
N GLY A 774 9.45 -22.25 -35.61
CA GLY A 774 8.49 -22.56 -34.53
C GLY A 774 9.21 -22.99 -33.26
N GLY A 775 9.49 -24.29 -33.14
CA GLY A 775 10.37 -24.83 -32.10
C GLY A 775 11.09 -26.12 -32.49
N THR A 776 12.35 -26.27 -32.05
CA THR A 776 13.21 -27.38 -32.49
C THR A 776 13.27 -28.56 -31.52
N SER A 777 12.57 -28.47 -30.40
CA SER A 777 12.64 -29.45 -29.30
C SER A 777 11.40 -30.34 -29.25
N GLU A 778 11.53 -31.55 -28.69
CA GLU A 778 10.41 -32.48 -28.55
C GLU A 778 9.31 -32.00 -27.56
N ASN A 779 9.56 -30.95 -26.79
CA ASN A 779 8.57 -30.38 -25.86
C ASN A 779 7.66 -29.34 -26.50
N ASP A 780 8.01 -28.89 -27.69
CA ASP A 780 7.28 -27.88 -28.44
C ASP A 780 5.84 -28.34 -28.78
N LEU A 781 4.91 -27.40 -28.92
CA LEU A 781 3.48 -27.70 -29.05
C LEU A 781 2.90 -27.41 -30.43
N ARG A 782 2.26 -26.27 -30.67
CA ARG A 782 1.64 -26.01 -31.97
C ARG A 782 1.81 -24.54 -32.27
N ASP A 783 2.41 -24.27 -33.41
CA ASP A 783 2.67 -22.91 -33.82
C ASP A 783 1.77 -22.44 -34.93
N VAL A 784 1.68 -21.12 -35.03
CA VAL A 784 1.08 -20.41 -36.15
C VAL A 784 2.08 -19.41 -36.68
N ILE A 785 2.61 -19.67 -37.88
CA ILE A 785 3.67 -18.88 -38.50
C ILE A 785 3.16 -18.25 -39.80
N TYR A 786 3.37 -16.94 -39.92
CA TYR A 786 3.11 -16.13 -41.11
C TYR A 786 4.44 -15.57 -41.63
N GLY A 787 4.82 -15.90 -42.87
CA GLY A 787 5.97 -15.33 -43.59
C GLY A 787 5.73 -13.86 -43.86
N GLY A 788 4.85 -13.58 -44.82
CA GLY A 788 4.41 -12.24 -45.16
C GLY A 788 4.73 -11.88 -46.61
N ASP A 789 5.26 -10.68 -46.84
CA ASP A 789 5.70 -10.24 -48.17
C ASP A 789 7.22 -10.51 -48.31
N GLY A 790 7.65 -11.46 -49.13
CA GLY A 790 9.08 -11.74 -49.35
C GLY A 790 9.33 -13.21 -49.71
N ASP A 791 10.58 -13.57 -50.06
CA ASP A 791 10.92 -14.98 -50.28
C ASP A 791 11.34 -15.60 -48.92
N ASP A 792 10.40 -16.21 -48.20
CA ASP A 792 10.58 -16.61 -46.79
C ASP A 792 11.08 -18.04 -46.60
N SER A 793 11.74 -18.30 -45.47
CA SER A 793 12.19 -19.62 -45.04
C SER A 793 11.55 -20.00 -43.70
N ILE A 794 10.58 -20.91 -43.73
CA ILE A 794 9.78 -21.31 -42.57
C ILE A 794 10.06 -22.78 -42.19
N ASP A 795 10.38 -23.03 -40.92
CA ASP A 795 10.47 -24.38 -40.33
C ASP A 795 9.57 -24.48 -39.10
N GLY A 796 8.48 -25.25 -39.20
CA GLY A 796 7.51 -25.47 -38.12
C GLY A 796 8.11 -26.25 -36.95
N GLY A 797 9.04 -27.17 -37.22
CA GLY A 797 9.75 -27.87 -36.16
C GLY A 797 8.97 -29.05 -35.59
N TYR A 798 8.66 -29.05 -34.30
CA TYR A 798 7.88 -30.10 -33.64
C TYR A 798 6.50 -29.58 -33.28
N GLY A 799 5.43 -30.20 -33.79
CA GLY A 799 4.12 -29.73 -33.40
C GLY A 799 2.98 -30.27 -34.22
N ASN A 800 1.93 -29.50 -34.41
CA ASN A 800 0.92 -29.76 -35.44
C ASN A 800 0.60 -28.42 -36.06
N ASP A 801 1.54 -27.91 -36.84
CA ASP A 801 1.74 -26.49 -37.03
C ASP A 801 0.87 -25.94 -38.15
N GLU A 802 0.66 -24.64 -38.16
CA GLU A 802 0.02 -23.92 -39.26
C GLU A 802 0.97 -22.88 -39.83
N LEU A 803 1.46 -23.16 -41.03
CA LEU A 803 2.53 -22.40 -41.68
C LEU A 803 1.99 -21.76 -42.96
N ARG A 804 2.20 -20.45 -43.12
CA ARG A 804 1.73 -19.65 -44.25
C ARG A 804 2.89 -18.83 -44.81
N GLY A 805 3.26 -19.05 -46.07
CA GLY A 805 4.27 -18.25 -46.77
C GLY A 805 3.73 -16.85 -47.12
N GLU A 806 2.54 -16.82 -47.72
CA GLU A 806 1.86 -15.60 -48.19
C GLU A 806 2.35 -15.11 -49.57
N SER A 807 3.10 -14.02 -49.68
CA SER A 807 3.49 -13.46 -50.99
C SER A 807 4.99 -13.61 -51.22
N GLY A 808 5.40 -14.40 -52.21
CA GLY A 808 6.80 -14.59 -52.58
C GLY A 808 7.08 -16.06 -52.87
N ASN A 809 8.34 -16.41 -53.15
CA ASN A 809 8.71 -17.80 -53.42
C ASN A 809 9.26 -18.43 -52.14
N ASP A 810 8.37 -19.05 -51.38
CA ASP A 810 8.64 -19.46 -50.02
C ASP A 810 9.20 -20.88 -49.94
N THR A 811 10.02 -21.13 -48.93
CA THR A 811 10.50 -22.46 -48.58
C THR A 811 9.94 -22.84 -47.22
N ILE A 812 8.98 -23.79 -47.20
CA ILE A 812 8.26 -24.16 -45.98
C ILE A 812 8.45 -25.64 -45.65
N SER A 813 8.81 -25.90 -44.39
CA SER A 813 8.96 -27.22 -43.80
C SER A 813 7.99 -27.37 -42.63
N GLY A 814 7.05 -28.31 -42.73
CA GLY A 814 6.10 -28.68 -41.66
C GLY A 814 6.83 -29.21 -40.43
N GLY A 815 7.59 -30.29 -40.62
CA GLY A 815 8.44 -30.86 -39.58
C GLY A 815 7.87 -32.15 -39.01
N PHE A 816 7.85 -32.27 -37.68
CA PHE A 816 7.29 -33.43 -37.00
C PHE A 816 5.87 -33.15 -36.53
N GLY A 817 4.88 -33.76 -37.20
CA GLY A 817 3.52 -33.86 -36.70
C GLY A 817 2.50 -33.70 -37.80
N VAL A 818 1.24 -33.42 -37.47
CA VAL A 818 0.20 -33.25 -38.49
C VAL A 818 0.05 -31.78 -38.81
N ASP A 819 0.74 -31.36 -39.86
CA ASP A 819 0.92 -29.95 -40.17
C ASP A 819 -0.05 -29.46 -41.25
N THR A 820 -0.32 -28.16 -41.25
CA THR A 820 -1.00 -27.44 -42.32
C THR A 820 -0.01 -26.46 -42.94
N VAL A 821 0.37 -26.70 -44.18
CA VAL A 821 1.35 -25.90 -44.93
C VAL A 821 0.66 -25.21 -46.09
N ILE A 822 0.81 -23.89 -46.20
CA ILE A 822 0.17 -23.07 -47.23
C ILE A 822 1.24 -22.14 -47.84
N GLY A 823 1.60 -22.34 -49.10
CA GLY A 823 2.54 -21.45 -49.81
C GLY A 823 1.89 -20.10 -50.14
N ALA A 824 0.75 -20.17 -50.82
CA ALA A 824 -0.13 -19.08 -51.25
C ALA A 824 0.24 -18.43 -52.59
N ALA A 825 1.13 -17.45 -52.70
CA ALA A 825 1.39 -16.78 -53.98
C ALA A 825 2.87 -16.71 -54.32
N GLY A 826 3.31 -17.47 -55.32
CA GLY A 826 4.68 -17.54 -55.81
C GLY A 826 5.05 -18.97 -56.15
N ASP A 827 6.28 -19.20 -56.62
CA ASP A 827 6.76 -20.54 -56.95
C ASP A 827 7.36 -21.19 -55.69
N ASP A 828 6.55 -21.88 -54.89
CA ASP A 828 6.91 -22.31 -53.54
C ASP A 828 7.58 -23.69 -53.47
N VAL A 829 8.33 -23.93 -52.40
CA VAL A 829 8.95 -25.22 -52.04
C VAL A 829 8.40 -25.70 -50.71
N LEU A 830 7.44 -26.62 -50.77
CA LEU A 830 6.67 -27.07 -49.62
C LEU A 830 6.99 -28.52 -49.25
N THR A 831 7.32 -28.77 -47.98
CA THR A 831 7.56 -30.12 -47.47
C THR A 831 6.83 -30.37 -46.15
N GLY A 832 5.97 -31.39 -46.07
CA GLY A 832 5.31 -31.80 -44.81
C GLY A 832 6.25 -32.54 -43.84
N GLN A 833 7.20 -33.29 -44.40
CA GLN A 833 8.17 -34.16 -43.72
C GLN A 833 7.60 -35.42 -43.10
N ALA A 834 6.93 -35.38 -41.95
CA ALA A 834 6.54 -36.59 -41.24
C ALA A 834 5.09 -36.51 -40.76
N TRP A 835 4.39 -37.65 -40.87
CA TRP A 835 3.01 -37.90 -40.48
C TRP A 835 1.96 -37.71 -41.56
N SER A 836 0.98 -36.82 -41.44
CA SER A 836 -0.16 -36.82 -42.38
C SER A 836 -0.66 -35.43 -42.55
N ASP A 837 -0.02 -34.74 -43.47
CA ASP A 837 -0.05 -33.30 -43.56
C ASP A 837 -1.13 -32.82 -44.53
N LEU A 838 -1.46 -31.55 -44.42
CA LEU A 838 -2.33 -30.84 -45.34
C LEU A 838 -1.54 -29.73 -46.01
N ILE A 839 -1.26 -29.88 -47.30
CA ILE A 839 -0.40 -28.96 -48.05
C ILE A 839 -1.18 -28.31 -49.19
N PHE A 840 -1.11 -26.99 -49.28
CA PHE A 840 -1.64 -26.17 -50.36
C PHE A 840 -0.49 -25.35 -50.97
N GLY A 841 -0.23 -25.55 -52.27
CA GLY A 841 0.71 -24.75 -53.07
C GLY A 841 0.19 -23.33 -53.20
N GLY A 842 -0.75 -23.11 -54.11
CA GLY A 842 -1.42 -21.82 -54.27
C GLY A 842 -1.35 -21.33 -55.72
N ASP A 843 -1.06 -20.06 -55.93
CA ASP A 843 -0.79 -19.49 -57.24
C ASP A 843 0.72 -19.61 -57.53
N GLY A 844 1.15 -20.28 -58.60
CA GLY A 844 2.56 -20.39 -58.99
C GLY A 844 2.97 -21.81 -59.39
N ASP A 845 4.21 -21.98 -59.87
CA ASP A 845 4.72 -23.31 -60.25
C ASP A 845 5.37 -24.00 -59.03
N ASP A 846 4.57 -24.71 -58.23
CA ASP A 846 5.01 -25.18 -56.90
C ASP A 846 5.76 -26.52 -56.92
N PHE A 847 6.68 -26.70 -55.97
CA PHE A 847 7.27 -27.99 -55.64
C PHE A 847 6.73 -28.49 -54.30
N VAL A 848 5.96 -29.57 -54.32
CA VAL A 848 5.31 -30.11 -53.12
C VAL A 848 5.79 -31.52 -52.81
N ASN A 849 6.25 -31.74 -51.58
CA ASN A 849 6.67 -33.02 -51.04
C ASN A 849 5.91 -33.33 -49.74
N GLY A 850 4.92 -34.23 -49.79
CA GLY A 850 4.18 -34.64 -48.59
C GLY A 850 5.10 -35.16 -47.48
N GLY A 851 6.09 -35.97 -47.86
CA GLY A 851 6.99 -36.61 -46.90
C GLY A 851 6.45 -37.98 -46.50
N PHE A 852 6.70 -38.39 -45.25
CA PHE A 852 6.30 -39.68 -44.73
C PHE A 852 4.87 -39.66 -44.22
N GLY A 853 3.99 -40.41 -44.88
CA GLY A 853 2.69 -40.83 -44.37
C GLY A 853 1.56 -40.51 -45.35
N TYR A 854 0.39 -40.12 -44.86
CA TYR A 854 -0.80 -40.03 -45.72
C TYR A 854 -1.25 -38.59 -45.91
N ASP A 855 -0.53 -37.90 -46.78
CA ASP A 855 -0.67 -36.47 -46.94
C ASP A 855 -1.82 -36.11 -47.89
N ARG A 856 -2.40 -34.94 -47.68
CA ARG A 856 -3.40 -34.33 -48.55
C ARG A 856 -2.77 -33.12 -49.18
N VAL A 857 -2.66 -33.16 -50.50
CA VAL A 857 -1.92 -32.16 -51.26
C VAL A 857 -2.83 -31.53 -52.30
N ASN A 858 -2.75 -30.22 -52.41
CA ASN A 858 -3.35 -29.42 -53.46
C ASN A 858 -2.26 -28.51 -54.03
N GLY A 859 -2.03 -28.59 -55.35
CA GLY A 859 -1.02 -27.76 -56.01
C GLY A 859 -1.51 -26.33 -56.22
N GLY A 860 -2.75 -26.17 -56.66
CA GLY A 860 -3.35 -24.88 -56.96
C GLY A 860 -3.27 -24.53 -58.44
N ASP A 861 -3.03 -23.25 -58.74
CA ASP A 861 -2.94 -22.71 -60.09
C ASP A 861 -1.47 -22.67 -60.54
N GLY A 862 -1.06 -23.53 -61.48
CA GLY A 862 0.31 -23.48 -62.02
C GLY A 862 0.75 -24.80 -62.62
N ALA A 863 2.05 -24.93 -62.89
CA ALA A 863 2.66 -26.17 -63.35
C ALA A 863 3.37 -26.89 -62.19
N ASP A 864 2.60 -27.63 -61.40
CA ASP A 864 3.07 -28.10 -60.09
C ASP A 864 3.85 -29.42 -60.15
N ARG A 865 4.69 -29.64 -59.14
CA ARG A 865 5.62 -30.76 -59.05
C ARG A 865 5.42 -31.52 -57.75
N PHE A 866 4.72 -32.64 -57.82
CA PHE A 866 4.42 -33.48 -56.66
C PHE A 866 5.48 -34.58 -56.48
N PHE A 867 6.32 -34.47 -55.46
CA PHE A 867 7.43 -35.37 -55.22
C PHE A 867 7.06 -36.57 -54.35
N HIS A 868 7.66 -37.74 -54.64
CA HIS A 868 7.62 -38.90 -53.75
C HIS A 868 8.89 -39.75 -53.88
N LEU A 869 9.44 -40.21 -52.74
CA LEU A 869 10.72 -40.92 -52.69
C LEU A 869 10.64 -42.40 -53.12
N GLY A 870 9.44 -43.00 -53.12
CA GLY A 870 9.21 -44.35 -53.64
C GLY A 870 9.81 -45.47 -52.78
N VAL A 871 10.14 -45.19 -51.52
CA VAL A 871 10.59 -46.19 -50.54
C VAL A 871 9.40 -46.84 -49.83
N TYR A 872 9.60 -48.06 -49.33
CA TYR A 872 8.57 -48.80 -48.61
C TYR A 872 8.16 -48.07 -47.32
N ASP A 873 6.86 -48.05 -47.02
CA ASP A 873 6.23 -47.36 -45.87
C ASP A 873 6.42 -45.82 -45.87
N HIS A 874 6.78 -45.20 -47.01
CA HIS A 874 6.74 -43.73 -47.15
C HIS A 874 5.31 -43.16 -47.09
N GLY A 875 4.28 -44.00 -47.20
CA GLY A 875 2.88 -43.58 -47.21
C GLY A 875 2.33 -43.25 -48.61
N SER A 876 1.13 -42.68 -48.69
CA SER A 876 0.43 -42.44 -49.96
C SER A 876 -0.23 -41.08 -49.95
N ASP A 877 0.11 -40.24 -50.92
CA ASP A 877 -0.31 -38.85 -50.96
C ASP A 877 -1.57 -38.71 -51.82
N TRP A 878 -2.52 -37.93 -51.34
CA TRP A 878 -3.78 -37.64 -52.00
C TRP A 878 -3.71 -36.28 -52.66
N ILE A 879 -3.49 -36.26 -53.98
CA ILE A 879 -3.39 -35.04 -54.77
C ILE A 879 -4.78 -34.67 -55.27
N GLN A 880 -5.28 -33.51 -54.84
CA GLN A 880 -6.68 -33.12 -55.01
C GLN A 880 -7.01 -32.55 -56.40
N ASP A 881 -6.02 -31.99 -57.10
CA ASP A 881 -6.25 -31.11 -58.25
C ASP A 881 -5.27 -31.31 -59.42
N TYR A 882 -4.52 -32.42 -59.43
CA TYR A 882 -3.57 -32.74 -60.51
C TYR A 882 -4.17 -32.51 -61.91
N THR A 883 -3.56 -31.60 -62.68
CA THR A 883 -3.99 -31.20 -64.02
C THR A 883 -2.82 -31.12 -65.00
N ALA A 884 -2.70 -32.15 -65.85
CA ALA A 884 -1.67 -32.19 -66.90
C ALA A 884 -1.79 -31.07 -67.95
N ALA A 885 -2.94 -30.37 -68.01
CA ALA A 885 -3.13 -29.24 -68.93
C ALA A 885 -2.44 -27.96 -68.44
N ASP A 886 -2.31 -27.79 -67.12
CA ASP A 886 -1.69 -26.63 -66.50
C ASP A 886 -0.17 -26.81 -66.37
N GLY A 887 0.28 -28.07 -66.26
CA GLY A 887 1.68 -28.45 -66.40
C GLY A 887 2.14 -29.50 -65.39
N ASP A 888 1.22 -29.95 -64.54
CA ASP A 888 1.54 -30.78 -63.39
C ASP A 888 2.28 -32.07 -63.73
N VAL A 889 3.25 -32.37 -62.88
CA VAL A 889 4.09 -33.55 -63.04
C VAL A 889 4.37 -34.22 -61.69
N LEU A 890 4.24 -35.54 -61.68
CA LEU A 890 4.67 -36.37 -60.56
C LEU A 890 6.20 -36.51 -60.62
N VAL A 891 6.92 -36.27 -59.53
CA VAL A 891 8.39 -36.35 -59.49
C VAL A 891 8.81 -37.56 -58.67
N PHE A 892 9.48 -38.52 -59.32
CA PHE A 892 9.96 -39.72 -58.65
C PHE A 892 11.42 -39.57 -58.20
N GLY A 893 11.66 -39.73 -56.90
CA GLY A 893 12.96 -39.41 -56.29
C GLY A 893 14.08 -40.45 -56.44
N GLN A 894 13.80 -41.70 -56.83
CA GLN A 894 14.88 -42.70 -56.95
C GLN A 894 15.50 -42.75 -58.34
N SER A 895 16.83 -42.71 -58.37
CA SER A 895 17.59 -42.90 -59.59
C SER A 895 17.51 -44.33 -60.12
N GLY A 896 17.49 -44.48 -61.46
CA GLY A 896 17.56 -45.78 -62.13
C GLY A 896 16.23 -46.51 -62.26
N ALA A 897 15.11 -45.87 -61.89
CA ALA A 897 13.79 -46.38 -62.19
C ALA A 897 13.42 -46.21 -63.67
N THR A 898 12.47 -47.00 -64.13
CA THR A 898 11.96 -46.97 -65.50
C THR A 898 10.44 -46.89 -65.51
N ALA A 899 9.86 -46.23 -66.51
CA ALA A 899 8.41 -46.00 -66.58
C ALA A 899 7.56 -47.29 -66.54
N ASP A 900 8.09 -48.43 -67.02
CA ASP A 900 7.40 -49.73 -66.97
C ASP A 900 7.27 -50.33 -65.56
N GLN A 901 8.00 -49.77 -64.58
CA GLN A 901 7.87 -50.13 -63.17
C GLN A 901 6.66 -49.47 -62.50
N PHE A 902 5.96 -48.58 -63.18
CA PHE A 902 4.78 -47.91 -62.67
C PHE A 902 3.50 -48.59 -63.19
N GLN A 903 2.43 -48.49 -62.42
CA GLN A 903 1.11 -48.98 -62.77
C GLN A 903 0.07 -47.96 -62.34
N VAL A 904 -0.84 -47.60 -63.25
CA VAL A 904 -2.01 -46.79 -62.91
C VAL A 904 -3.23 -47.70 -62.81
N ASN A 905 -3.95 -47.61 -61.70
CA ASN A 905 -5.28 -48.20 -61.54
C ASN A 905 -6.31 -47.09 -61.45
N LEU A 906 -7.45 -47.26 -62.12
CA LEU A 906 -8.60 -46.37 -62.02
C LEU A 906 -9.71 -47.06 -61.23
N THR A 907 -10.30 -46.36 -60.28
CA THR A 907 -11.52 -46.79 -59.57
C THR A 907 -12.28 -45.57 -59.09
N GLU A 908 -13.58 -45.70 -58.83
CA GLU A 908 -14.37 -44.65 -58.18
C GLU A 908 -14.43 -44.95 -56.67
N THR A 909 -14.06 -43.97 -55.85
CA THR A 909 -14.04 -44.06 -54.39
C THR A 909 -15.15 -43.16 -53.84
N ALA A 910 -16.04 -43.75 -53.04
CA ALA A 910 -17.21 -43.02 -52.57
C ALA A 910 -16.80 -41.78 -51.73
N ASN A 911 -17.22 -40.60 -52.17
CA ASN A 911 -16.96 -39.29 -51.57
C ASN A 911 -15.50 -38.80 -51.64
N ALA A 912 -14.65 -39.37 -52.50
CA ALA A 912 -13.25 -38.93 -52.63
C ALA A 912 -13.07 -37.77 -53.63
N GLY A 913 -13.99 -37.59 -54.59
CA GLY A 913 -13.94 -36.54 -55.60
C GLY A 913 -15.30 -36.24 -56.24
N VAL A 914 -15.30 -35.75 -57.49
CA VAL A 914 -16.52 -35.49 -58.24
C VAL A 914 -17.23 -36.80 -58.58
N ALA A 915 -18.52 -36.90 -58.22
CA ALA A 915 -19.31 -38.11 -58.45
C ALA A 915 -19.29 -38.55 -59.93
N GLY A 916 -18.87 -39.79 -60.20
CA GLY A 916 -18.74 -40.35 -61.55
C GLY A 916 -17.40 -40.10 -62.26
N VAL A 917 -16.42 -39.49 -61.59
CA VAL A 917 -15.02 -39.43 -62.04
C VAL A 917 -14.22 -40.49 -61.26
N GLU A 918 -13.40 -41.30 -61.95
CA GLU A 918 -12.53 -42.29 -61.31
C GLU A 918 -11.25 -41.61 -60.81
N GLU A 919 -10.78 -41.94 -59.60
CA GLU A 919 -9.46 -41.54 -59.13
C GLU A 919 -8.37 -42.38 -59.80
N ALA A 920 -7.17 -41.83 -59.96
CA ALA A 920 -6.00 -42.57 -60.46
C ALA A 920 -5.02 -42.91 -59.34
N PHE A 921 -4.77 -44.21 -59.14
CA PHE A 921 -3.81 -44.71 -58.17
C PHE A 921 -2.51 -45.10 -58.87
N VAL A 922 -1.46 -44.32 -58.66
CA VAL A 922 -0.13 -44.53 -59.24
C VAL A 922 0.71 -45.41 -58.30
N ILE A 923 1.04 -46.61 -58.76
CA ILE A 923 1.68 -47.67 -57.98
C ILE A 923 3.09 -47.92 -58.50
N TYR A 924 4.08 -47.91 -57.61
CA TYR A 924 5.45 -48.36 -57.93
C TYR A 924 5.56 -49.87 -57.69
N ARG A 925 5.60 -50.67 -58.76
CA ARG A 925 5.59 -52.14 -58.70
C ARG A 925 6.70 -52.75 -57.83
N PRO A 926 7.94 -52.22 -57.80
CA PRO A 926 9.01 -52.78 -56.99
C PRO A 926 8.72 -52.77 -55.49
N THR A 927 8.04 -51.75 -54.96
CA THR A 927 7.60 -51.70 -53.55
C THR A 927 6.17 -52.21 -53.36
N GLY A 928 5.34 -52.16 -54.41
CA GLY A 928 3.92 -52.50 -54.36
C GLY A 928 3.04 -51.41 -53.70
N GLN A 929 3.63 -50.25 -53.41
CA GLN A 929 3.00 -49.13 -52.72
C GLN A 929 2.29 -48.21 -53.71
N ILE A 930 1.11 -47.74 -53.31
CA ILE A 930 0.47 -46.58 -53.95
C ILE A 930 1.26 -45.37 -53.49
N MET A 931 1.83 -44.60 -54.41
CA MET A 931 2.53 -43.37 -54.06
C MET A 931 1.55 -42.20 -54.09
N TRP A 932 0.75 -42.13 -55.15
CA TRP A 932 -0.20 -41.05 -55.35
C TRP A 932 -1.59 -41.58 -55.64
N ALA A 933 -2.59 -40.97 -55.01
CA ALA A 933 -4.00 -41.06 -55.35
C ALA A 933 -4.45 -39.70 -55.91
N LEU A 934 -4.68 -39.63 -57.21
CA LEU A 934 -5.09 -38.41 -57.90
C LEU A 934 -6.62 -38.37 -57.95
N VAL A 935 -7.24 -37.42 -57.25
CA VAL A 935 -8.69 -37.37 -57.02
C VAL A 935 -9.49 -37.30 -58.33
N ASP A 936 -9.07 -36.52 -59.31
CA ASP A 936 -9.71 -36.45 -60.63
C ASP A 936 -8.87 -37.10 -61.75
N GLY A 937 -7.95 -37.99 -61.38
CA GLY A 937 -6.96 -38.56 -62.32
C GLY A 937 -7.56 -39.32 -63.51
N GLY A 938 -8.74 -39.92 -63.37
CA GLY A 938 -9.45 -40.59 -64.47
C GLY A 938 -10.05 -39.66 -65.52
N ALA A 939 -10.14 -38.35 -65.23
CA ALA A 939 -10.52 -37.32 -66.19
C ALA A 939 -9.34 -36.81 -67.04
N GLN A 940 -8.11 -37.08 -66.61
CA GLN A 940 -6.91 -36.57 -67.26
C GLN A 940 -6.60 -37.30 -68.57
N GLY A 941 -6.13 -36.56 -69.57
CA GLY A 941 -5.69 -37.13 -70.86
C GLY A 941 -4.32 -37.77 -70.78
N GLU A 942 -3.50 -37.32 -69.83
CA GLU A 942 -2.12 -37.75 -69.58
C GLU A 942 -1.87 -37.74 -68.07
N ILE A 943 -1.05 -38.65 -67.58
CA ILE A 943 -0.51 -38.60 -66.20
C ILE A 943 1.00 -38.59 -66.35
N ASN A 944 1.61 -37.42 -66.18
CA ASN A 944 3.02 -37.18 -66.44
C ASN A 944 3.85 -37.46 -65.18
N ILE A 945 4.93 -38.22 -65.37
CA ILE A 945 5.91 -38.51 -64.33
C ILE A 945 7.32 -38.20 -64.79
N LEU A 946 8.07 -37.47 -63.98
CA LEU A 946 9.48 -37.17 -64.16
C LEU A 946 10.34 -38.23 -63.46
N ILE A 947 11.14 -38.97 -64.23
CA ILE A 947 12.07 -39.99 -63.74
C ILE A 947 13.45 -39.68 -64.30
N ASP A 948 14.45 -39.48 -63.43
CA ASP A 948 15.82 -39.11 -63.82
C ASP A 948 15.87 -37.93 -64.82
N GLY A 949 14.98 -36.94 -64.62
CA GLY A 949 14.89 -35.74 -65.47
C GLY A 949 14.26 -35.97 -66.85
N THR A 950 13.66 -37.14 -67.10
CA THR A 950 12.89 -37.42 -68.32
C THR A 950 11.43 -37.62 -67.97
N GLU A 951 10.53 -36.95 -68.69
CA GLU A 951 9.09 -37.03 -68.49
C GLU A 951 8.47 -38.18 -69.30
N TYR A 952 7.54 -38.90 -68.69
CA TYR A 952 6.81 -40.01 -69.28
C TYR A 952 5.31 -39.89 -68.98
N ASN A 953 4.46 -40.19 -69.96
CA ASN A 953 3.02 -40.34 -69.74
C ASN A 953 2.70 -41.79 -69.36
N LEU A 954 2.11 -42.00 -68.18
CA LEU A 954 1.80 -43.32 -67.62
C LEU A 954 0.55 -44.00 -68.21
N LEU A 955 -0.21 -43.32 -69.06
CA LEU A 955 -1.43 -43.87 -69.68
C LEU A 955 -1.20 -44.56 -71.04
N VAL A 956 0.03 -44.57 -71.57
CA VAL A 956 0.34 -45.00 -72.96
C VAL A 956 1.15 -46.29 -73.09
#